data_AF-A0A3S5XZN5-F1
#
_entry.id   AF-A0A3S5XZN5-F1
#
_cell.length_a   1.000
_cell.length_b   1.000
_cell.length_c   1.000
_cell.angle_alpha   90.00
_cell.angle_beta   90.00
_cell.angle_gamma   90.00
#
_symmetry.space_group_name_H-M   'P 1'
#
loop_
_entity.id
_entity.type
_entity.pdbx_description
1 polymer ?
#
loop_
_entity_poly.entity_id
_entity_poly.type
_entity_poly.pdbx_seq_one_letter_code
_entity_poly.pdbx_strand_id
1 'polypeptide(L)'
;MKKLLSIIAAATLVTTAGSTLVSCGMSTTKLMARKVNTKEYKGFMTAALNTWSPGSTMQNSDSIILENLYDGLLTPNAHGEIEGQMADWWGHNAEGTEYYFHLRDKETESKDGRKTGVPKWTAVKNGQIKSTQDVTTMDFYNAFRFTFNPNSSADGAAPTNGLFKNGSKLQSILSTISTYDAVKLEGKNFGRTTAQGGQQNIGAEAISTRNFDIIVMLVNLWTAEKDGQAKIDALANAKIIPITNGKDKDGKDIIIGYQQTPEFDALITEMEKYQGEENFQKLISDSAQNGGMMAISLSKEGLGTATSSKGTYETSNEQVYNIRYTLENASTSFFTSAAGYGSLKPLPYYAVSYSDNQNRSWYNFSKRYQPSINEMWFSGAYYLKSYKASSNTVLLKNPNYYQADRTYIEKATFTLTRSQSVDSNRLWFEGGDASEVAISPNDASGWKKYVGDDYNSEEQKFAFEGTHATSTVPSQYTFTTFYNYGRLTKDGKDISKSSLALAQKSVRLYLNYFMQRTQYPAYVAGKLDNDKNTKESLAWDGGEDKNVKTRSSTLLRNTFTIPRLATNPTKESSDTVQNGKVNGIPLEDYTIQNIGADYNKAYGLTNTQLTNQNASPVNETISKADKTRLSILEENISIPNWDKNLLEKFYNEEFGSLIDGNDAFYQNDLMALGMFLDDNGNVKHSLQSELQKFANLAYTSIVDRKQNSKEVDQKNEKAKAEILGNVVRKDLEDKNILDSNNKKDSISIEWLLNGASRLTLNPRVEYLVDEFNKAVGTSSPITLKTKTSNDVSDYLNLSKIGDFDIYVSGWGPDYTDPYNFLHTLIWGGEYGVYTNIGKVLETDSSGKNQTFKEESKTSSNEPKLKIKDEFKKYETVYQDINKSITKYTGIVETAKGMGDFTERLKTLSEAETYALYDVALTTPLYNKTPMKTIQLSYLDPFTRSSFIAGSSNLRLFGVKMIEQLWNREDFLAAQSQFEKGSLNNVEEYKKLYVYDPKSDSEVIASNSAIK
;
A
#
# COMPACT_ATOMS: atom_id res chain seq x y z
N MET A 1 -3.78 -62.24 5.47
CA MET A 1 -3.93 -61.32 4.31
C MET A 1 -5.14 -60.37 4.40
N LYS A 2 -5.46 -59.82 5.59
CA LYS A 2 -6.51 -58.79 5.76
C LYS A 2 -6.01 -57.48 6.43
N LYS A 3 -4.70 -57.31 6.59
CA LYS A 3 -4.07 -56.12 7.21
C LYS A 3 -3.20 -55.28 6.24
N LEU A 4 -3.21 -55.58 4.94
CA LEU A 4 -2.41 -54.83 3.95
C LEU A 4 -3.24 -53.93 3.00
N LEU A 5 -4.57 -54.06 2.99
CA LEU A 5 -5.45 -53.26 2.13
C LEU A 5 -5.93 -51.94 2.77
N SER A 6 -5.77 -51.77 4.09
CA SER A 6 -6.15 -50.52 4.79
C SER A 6 -5.10 -49.42 4.72
N ILE A 7 -3.87 -49.72 4.28
CA ILE A 7 -2.77 -48.74 4.22
C ILE A 7 -2.63 -48.13 2.81
N ILE A 8 -3.12 -48.80 1.77
CA ILE A 8 -3.03 -48.30 0.38
C ILE A 8 -4.25 -47.45 -0.02
N ALA A 9 -5.39 -47.58 0.67
CA ALA A 9 -6.56 -46.73 0.44
C ALA A 9 -6.43 -45.29 0.99
N ALA A 10 -5.40 -45.00 1.81
CA ALA A 10 -5.17 -43.67 2.40
C ALA A 10 -4.21 -42.78 1.58
N ALA A 11 -3.65 -43.27 0.46
CA ALA A 11 -2.62 -42.55 -0.31
C ALA A 11 -3.06 -42.09 -1.72
N THR A 12 -4.26 -42.44 -2.20
CA THR A 12 -4.66 -42.20 -3.60
C THR A 12 -6.11 -41.72 -3.80
N LEU A 13 -6.66 -41.00 -2.82
CA LEU A 13 -7.91 -40.23 -2.96
C LEU A 13 -7.71 -38.79 -2.46
N VAL A 14 -6.81 -38.08 -3.14
CA VAL A 14 -6.91 -36.62 -3.30
C VAL A 14 -7.01 -36.36 -4.80
N THR A 15 -7.93 -37.06 -5.46
CA THR A 15 -8.65 -36.43 -6.55
C THR A 15 -9.44 -35.30 -5.91
N THR A 16 -9.49 -34.15 -6.58
CA THR A 16 -10.41 -33.05 -6.30
C THR A 16 -11.79 -33.61 -5.96
N ALA A 17 -12.08 -33.76 -4.67
CA ALA A 17 -13.44 -33.95 -4.18
C ALA A 17 -14.10 -32.58 -4.25
N GLY A 18 -14.36 -32.14 -5.48
CA GLY A 18 -15.42 -31.19 -5.72
C GLY A 18 -16.71 -31.81 -5.18
N SER A 19 -17.39 -31.07 -4.31
CA SER A 19 -18.85 -30.96 -4.25
C SER A 19 -19.71 -32.22 -4.08
N THR A 20 -19.18 -33.37 -3.65
CA THR A 20 -20.02 -34.55 -3.40
C THR A 20 -20.46 -34.64 -1.94
N LEU A 21 -21.74 -34.28 -1.72
CA LEU A 21 -22.56 -34.40 -0.49
C LEU A 21 -22.75 -33.13 0.37
N VAL A 22 -23.18 -32.01 -0.23
CA VAL A 22 -24.12 -31.09 0.45
C VAL A 22 -25.45 -31.11 -0.31
N SER A 23 -26.08 -32.28 -0.45
CA SER A 23 -27.39 -32.38 -1.12
C SER A 23 -28.58 -32.08 -0.21
N CYS A 24 -28.33 -31.69 1.05
CA CYS A 24 -29.32 -31.13 1.97
C CYS A 24 -28.63 -29.98 2.71
N GLY A 25 -28.99 -28.73 2.41
CA GLY A 25 -28.34 -27.56 3.01
C GLY A 25 -28.27 -27.65 4.53
N MET A 26 -27.13 -27.28 5.11
CA MET A 26 -26.94 -27.24 6.57
C MET A 26 -27.98 -26.29 7.17
N SER A 27 -28.83 -26.74 8.10
CA SER A 27 -29.78 -25.83 8.76
C SER A 27 -29.05 -24.94 9.78
N THR A 28 -29.56 -23.73 10.00
CA THR A 28 -29.04 -22.77 10.98
C THR A 28 -28.96 -23.37 12.39
N THR A 29 -29.99 -24.12 12.81
CA THR A 29 -30.02 -24.84 14.10
C THR A 29 -28.88 -25.85 14.23
N LYS A 30 -28.63 -26.66 13.18
CA LYS A 30 -27.52 -27.62 13.19
C LYS A 30 -26.17 -26.94 13.18
N LEU A 31 -26.06 -25.80 12.48
CA LEU A 31 -24.83 -25.03 12.41
C LEU A 31 -24.47 -24.38 13.76
N MET A 32 -25.45 -23.81 14.48
CA MET A 32 -25.24 -23.30 15.84
C MET A 32 -24.83 -24.40 16.82
N ALA A 33 -25.46 -25.58 16.72
CA ALA A 33 -25.14 -26.71 17.59
C ALA A 33 -23.80 -27.39 17.25
N ARG A 34 -23.20 -27.11 16.07
CA ARG A 34 -21.98 -27.78 15.61
C ARG A 34 -20.80 -27.42 16.50
N LYS A 35 -20.17 -28.46 17.06
CA LYS A 35 -18.89 -28.39 17.74
C LYS A 35 -17.75 -28.65 16.76
N VAL A 36 -16.69 -27.86 16.83
CA VAL A 36 -15.48 -28.03 16.01
C VAL A 36 -14.25 -28.31 16.87
N ASN A 37 -13.24 -28.91 16.25
CA ASN A 37 -11.93 -29.07 16.89
C ASN A 37 -11.21 -27.71 16.95
N THR A 38 -11.07 -27.14 18.14
CA THR A 38 -10.41 -25.84 18.35
C THR A 38 -8.90 -25.87 18.19
N LYS A 39 -8.31 -27.05 17.95
CA LYS A 39 -6.87 -27.23 17.68
C LYS A 39 -6.55 -27.34 16.20
N GLU A 40 -7.54 -27.35 15.31
CA GLU A 40 -7.34 -27.49 13.87
C GLU A 40 -7.98 -26.35 13.07
N TYR A 41 -7.14 -25.51 12.48
CA TYR A 41 -7.53 -24.46 11.56
C TYR A 41 -7.58 -24.97 10.12
N LYS A 42 -8.62 -24.58 9.38
CA LYS A 42 -8.78 -24.85 7.96
C LYS A 42 -9.05 -23.55 7.21
N GLY A 43 -8.11 -23.16 6.36
CA GLY A 43 -8.17 -21.99 5.52
C GLY A 43 -7.90 -22.32 4.05
N PHE A 44 -7.87 -21.27 3.21
CA PHE A 44 -7.68 -21.42 1.77
C PHE A 44 -6.55 -20.53 1.24
N MET A 45 -6.02 -20.92 0.08
CA MET A 45 -5.12 -20.13 -0.74
C MET A 45 -5.61 -20.11 -2.19
N THR A 46 -5.35 -19.01 -2.90
CA THR A 46 -5.79 -18.80 -4.29
C THR A 46 -4.70 -19.12 -5.31
N ALA A 47 -3.45 -19.21 -4.87
CA ALA A 47 -2.30 -19.58 -5.67
C ALA A 47 -1.33 -20.43 -4.84
N ALA A 48 -0.49 -21.20 -5.53
CA ALA A 48 0.64 -21.89 -4.91
C ALA A 48 1.72 -20.87 -4.49
N LEU A 49 2.57 -21.26 -3.54
CA LEU A 49 3.67 -20.38 -3.11
C LEU A 49 4.68 -20.18 -4.24
N ASN A 50 5.10 -18.94 -4.46
CA ASN A 50 6.17 -18.63 -5.42
C ASN A 50 7.55 -18.74 -4.80
N THR A 51 7.67 -18.40 -3.51
CA THR A 51 8.93 -18.44 -2.76
C THR A 51 8.69 -18.85 -1.32
N TRP A 52 9.74 -19.42 -0.70
CA TRP A 52 9.77 -19.80 0.71
C TRP A 52 10.61 -18.85 1.57
N SER A 53 11.11 -17.78 0.96
CA SER A 53 11.94 -16.76 1.59
C SER A 53 11.08 -15.60 2.11
N PRO A 54 11.13 -15.27 3.41
CA PRO A 54 10.47 -14.08 3.91
C PRO A 54 11.09 -12.84 3.26
N GLY A 55 10.24 -11.89 2.84
CA GLY A 55 10.69 -10.62 2.24
C GLY A 55 11.09 -10.67 0.76
N SER A 56 11.07 -11.85 0.12
CA SER A 56 11.29 -11.95 -1.33
C SER A 56 10.03 -11.83 -2.17
N THR A 57 8.85 -11.73 -1.53
CA THR A 57 7.55 -11.69 -2.19
C THR A 57 6.68 -10.57 -1.64
N MET A 58 5.85 -10.01 -2.51
CA MET A 58 4.77 -9.07 -2.18
C MET A 58 3.39 -9.72 -2.35
N GLN A 59 3.34 -11.03 -2.59
CA GLN A 59 2.08 -11.73 -2.85
C GLN A 59 1.42 -12.17 -1.56
N ASN A 60 0.18 -11.73 -1.35
CA ASN A 60 -0.63 -12.12 -0.20
C ASN A 60 -0.78 -13.65 -0.06
N SER A 61 -0.81 -14.41 -1.16
CA SER A 61 -0.88 -15.89 -1.14
C SER A 61 0.33 -16.53 -0.48
N ASP A 62 1.51 -15.93 -0.63
CA ASP A 62 2.72 -16.39 0.04
C ASP A 62 2.66 -16.03 1.54
N SER A 63 2.24 -14.81 1.86
CA SER A 63 2.12 -14.30 3.23
C SER A 63 1.20 -15.13 4.12
N ILE A 64 0.12 -15.70 3.58
CA ILE A 64 -0.78 -16.63 4.32
C ILE A 64 0.02 -17.75 5.02
N ILE A 65 1.08 -18.22 4.38
CA ILE A 65 1.94 -19.28 4.91
C ILE A 65 3.16 -18.70 5.62
N LEU A 66 3.88 -17.76 4.99
CA LEU A 66 5.17 -17.27 5.50
C LEU A 66 5.07 -16.55 6.85
N GLU A 67 3.97 -15.84 7.11
CA GLU A 67 3.73 -15.15 8.39
C GLU A 67 3.61 -16.08 9.60
N ASN A 68 3.30 -17.36 9.35
CA ASN A 68 3.21 -18.39 10.37
C ASN A 68 4.54 -19.12 10.60
N LEU A 69 5.48 -18.99 9.65
CA LEU A 69 6.75 -19.74 9.60
C LEU A 69 7.97 -18.91 10.04
N TYR A 70 7.90 -17.59 9.91
CA TYR A 70 8.99 -16.69 10.23
C TYR A 70 8.52 -15.50 11.07
N ASP A 71 9.25 -15.27 12.16
CA ASP A 71 9.05 -14.18 13.10
C ASP A 71 10.12 -13.08 12.88
N GLY A 72 9.77 -11.80 13.07
CA GLY A 72 10.67 -10.65 12.99
C GLY A 72 10.98 -10.05 14.37
N LEU A 73 11.56 -8.84 14.42
CA LEU A 73 11.88 -8.17 15.69
C LEU A 73 10.63 -7.71 16.41
N LEU A 74 9.69 -7.08 15.69
CA LEU A 74 8.46 -6.51 16.20
C LEU A 74 7.23 -7.07 15.45
N THR A 75 6.06 -6.98 16.06
CA THR A 75 4.80 -7.36 15.41
C THR A 75 3.60 -6.64 16.04
N PRO A 76 2.57 -6.29 15.27
CA PRO A 76 1.36 -5.74 15.85
C PRO A 76 0.48 -6.81 16.51
N ASN A 77 -0.28 -6.42 17.53
CA ASN A 77 -1.23 -7.27 18.23
C ASN A 77 -2.68 -7.09 17.72
N ALA A 78 -3.65 -7.66 18.44
CA ALA A 78 -5.08 -7.55 18.13
C ALA A 78 -5.66 -6.14 18.38
N HIS A 79 -5.04 -5.35 19.27
CA HIS A 79 -5.42 -3.96 19.58
C HIS A 79 -4.81 -2.93 18.64
N GLY A 80 -3.96 -3.37 17.69
CA GLY A 80 -3.24 -2.49 16.77
C GLY A 80 -1.99 -1.84 17.36
N GLU A 81 -1.50 -2.34 18.51
CA GLU A 81 -0.26 -1.88 19.14
C GLU A 81 0.93 -2.74 18.70
N ILE A 82 2.14 -2.16 18.68
CA ILE A 82 3.37 -2.90 18.39
C ILE A 82 3.91 -3.60 19.65
N GLU A 83 4.27 -4.87 19.50
CA GLU A 83 4.85 -5.71 20.54
C GLU A 83 6.23 -6.25 20.13
N GLY A 84 7.09 -6.49 21.14
CA GLY A 84 8.42 -7.06 20.95
C GLY A 84 8.35 -8.55 20.58
N GLN A 85 8.45 -8.87 19.30
CA GLN A 85 8.30 -10.24 18.78
C GLN A 85 9.51 -11.14 19.01
N MET A 86 10.68 -10.82 18.45
CA MET A 86 11.98 -11.43 18.83
C MET A 86 12.81 -10.48 19.70
N ALA A 87 12.52 -9.18 19.67
CA ALA A 87 13.10 -8.20 20.57
C ALA A 87 12.38 -8.18 21.94
N ASP A 88 13.13 -8.21 23.05
CA ASP A 88 12.60 -7.94 24.40
C ASP A 88 12.77 -6.48 24.82
N TRP A 89 13.54 -5.69 24.08
CA TRP A 89 13.63 -4.25 24.25
C TRP A 89 13.93 -3.55 22.92
N TRP A 90 13.40 -2.34 22.73
CA TRP A 90 13.80 -1.43 21.65
C TRP A 90 13.62 0.03 22.04
N GLY A 91 14.34 0.92 21.37
CA GLY A 91 14.22 2.37 21.52
C GLY A 91 14.80 3.11 20.31
N HIS A 92 14.65 4.43 20.29
CA HIS A 92 15.12 5.27 19.20
C HIS A 92 15.76 6.56 19.70
N ASN A 93 16.63 7.19 18.90
CA ASN A 93 17.12 8.53 19.22
C ASN A 93 16.02 9.59 19.07
N ALA A 94 16.27 10.80 19.58
CA ALA A 94 15.33 11.93 19.50
C ALA A 94 14.91 12.25 18.06
N GLU A 95 15.83 12.11 17.10
CA GLU A 95 15.55 12.37 15.69
C GLU A 95 14.81 11.22 14.99
N GLY A 96 14.67 10.04 15.62
CA GLY A 96 14.08 8.85 15.00
C GLY A 96 14.81 8.33 13.76
N THR A 97 16.09 8.65 13.63
CA THR A 97 16.98 8.19 12.54
C THR A 97 17.79 6.97 12.94
N GLU A 98 17.87 6.64 14.23
CA GLU A 98 18.51 5.43 14.73
C GLU A 98 17.56 4.68 15.65
N TYR A 99 17.51 3.37 15.44
CA TYR A 99 16.73 2.43 16.23
C TYR A 99 17.64 1.35 16.79
N TYR A 100 17.46 1.06 18.07
CA TYR A 100 18.25 0.11 18.83
C TYR A 100 17.35 -1.01 19.33
N PHE A 101 17.79 -2.25 19.19
CA PHE A 101 17.05 -3.43 19.62
C PHE A 101 17.93 -4.34 20.45
N HIS A 102 17.33 -4.99 21.43
CA HIS A 102 17.87 -6.16 22.09
C HIS A 102 17.14 -7.41 21.59
N LEU A 103 17.84 -8.25 20.84
CA LEU A 103 17.38 -9.60 20.53
C LEU A 103 17.43 -10.46 21.79
N ARG A 104 16.32 -11.13 22.12
CA ARG A 104 16.24 -12.05 23.26
C ARG A 104 17.35 -13.10 23.24
N ASP A 105 18.12 -13.16 24.31
CA ASP A 105 19.27 -14.06 24.46
C ASP A 105 19.20 -14.94 25.72
N LYS A 106 18.13 -14.80 26.52
CA LYS A 106 17.86 -15.59 27.74
C LYS A 106 16.38 -15.85 27.94
N GLU A 107 16.07 -16.86 28.74
CA GLU A 107 14.71 -17.09 29.22
C GLU A 107 14.30 -16.01 30.22
N THR A 108 13.12 -15.44 30.05
CA THR A 108 12.54 -14.44 30.96
C THR A 108 11.12 -14.81 31.35
N GLU A 109 10.72 -14.46 32.57
CA GLU A 109 9.38 -14.63 33.09
C GLU A 109 8.81 -13.25 33.43
N SER A 110 7.64 -12.93 32.90
CA SER A 110 6.92 -11.69 33.22
C SER A 110 6.32 -11.76 34.62
N LYS A 111 5.94 -10.60 35.17
CA LYS A 111 5.29 -10.50 36.49
C LYS A 111 3.97 -11.29 36.58
N ASP A 112 3.31 -11.52 35.45
CA ASP A 112 2.08 -12.32 35.35
C ASP A 112 2.35 -13.81 35.03
N GLY A 113 3.60 -14.27 35.13
CA GLY A 113 3.99 -15.68 35.05
C GLY A 113 4.17 -16.25 33.64
N ARG A 114 4.09 -15.41 32.59
CA ARG A 114 4.36 -15.84 31.20
C ARG A 114 5.86 -15.97 30.99
N LYS A 115 6.28 -17.12 30.44
CA LYS A 115 7.69 -17.38 30.10
C LYS A 115 7.94 -17.10 28.63
N THR A 116 9.11 -16.58 28.31
CA THR A 116 9.61 -16.51 26.93
C THR A 116 11.04 -17.00 26.89
N GLY A 117 11.36 -17.87 25.93
CA GLY A 117 12.70 -18.41 25.72
C GLY A 117 13.52 -17.58 24.73
N VAL A 118 14.69 -18.14 24.36
CA VAL A 118 15.54 -17.65 23.27
C VAL A 118 14.94 -18.06 21.91
N PRO A 119 14.82 -17.16 20.92
CA PRO A 119 14.34 -17.51 19.59
C PRO A 119 15.19 -18.60 18.92
N LYS A 120 14.54 -19.56 18.25
CA LYS A 120 15.20 -20.72 17.63
C LYS A 120 14.77 -20.96 16.20
N TRP A 121 15.73 -21.30 15.35
CA TRP A 121 15.52 -22.04 14.12
C TRP A 121 15.13 -23.48 14.41
N THR A 122 14.09 -23.96 13.74
CA THR A 122 13.66 -25.36 13.73
C THR A 122 13.87 -25.95 12.35
N ALA A 123 14.87 -26.82 12.22
CA ALA A 123 15.20 -27.48 10.96
C ALA A 123 14.28 -28.68 10.72
N VAL A 124 13.71 -28.77 9.52
CA VAL A 124 12.69 -29.74 9.14
C VAL A 124 13.00 -30.34 7.78
N LYS A 125 12.97 -31.67 7.70
CA LYS A 125 13.08 -32.40 6.42
C LYS A 125 11.98 -33.44 6.32
N ASN A 126 11.26 -33.45 5.19
CA ASN A 126 10.13 -34.35 4.94
C ASN A 126 9.07 -34.30 6.07
N GLY A 127 8.81 -33.10 6.61
CA GLY A 127 7.81 -32.90 7.66
C GLY A 127 8.19 -33.44 9.04
N GLN A 128 9.48 -33.68 9.29
CA GLN A 128 10.02 -34.09 10.58
C GLN A 128 11.09 -33.10 11.05
N ILE A 129 11.03 -32.71 12.31
CA ILE A 129 12.06 -31.89 12.96
C ILE A 129 13.36 -32.71 13.02
N LYS A 130 14.48 -32.08 12.67
CA LYS A 130 15.81 -32.68 12.62
C LYS A 130 16.73 -32.10 13.68
N SER A 131 16.72 -30.78 13.83
CA SER A 131 17.55 -30.07 14.79
C SER A 131 16.96 -28.71 15.11
N THR A 132 17.54 -28.05 16.10
CA THR A 132 17.25 -26.67 16.46
C THR A 132 18.54 -25.91 16.66
N GLN A 133 18.54 -24.62 16.33
CA GLN A 133 19.65 -23.70 16.57
C GLN A 133 19.09 -22.36 17.04
N ASP A 134 19.82 -21.63 17.88
CA ASP A 134 19.40 -20.28 18.27
C ASP A 134 19.44 -19.35 17.06
N VAL A 135 18.45 -18.46 16.96
CA VAL A 135 18.51 -17.32 16.04
C VAL A 135 19.49 -16.32 16.63
N THR A 136 20.37 -15.78 15.79
CA THR A 136 21.40 -14.82 16.22
C THR A 136 21.18 -13.46 15.56
N THR A 137 21.81 -12.42 16.12
CA THR A 137 21.85 -11.08 15.49
C THR A 137 22.43 -11.14 14.06
N MET A 138 23.35 -12.09 13.80
CA MET A 138 23.92 -12.32 12.48
C MET A 138 22.88 -12.75 11.44
N ASP A 139 21.80 -13.43 11.85
CA ASP A 139 20.73 -13.82 10.93
C ASP A 139 19.93 -12.61 10.41
N PHE A 140 19.83 -11.53 11.20
CA PHE A 140 19.24 -10.26 10.76
C PHE A 140 20.18 -9.51 9.82
N TYR A 141 21.48 -9.52 10.09
CA TYR A 141 22.48 -8.94 9.19
C TYR A 141 22.58 -9.70 7.85
N ASN A 142 22.40 -11.03 7.88
CA ASN A 142 22.28 -11.85 6.68
C ASN A 142 21.07 -11.45 5.84
N ALA A 143 19.92 -11.15 6.48
CA ALA A 143 18.75 -10.63 5.78
C ALA A 143 19.05 -9.28 5.10
N PHE A 144 19.67 -8.34 5.81
CA PHE A 144 20.12 -7.05 5.24
C PHE A 144 21.01 -7.24 4.00
N ARG A 145 22.04 -8.09 4.08
CA ARG A 145 22.89 -8.38 2.92
C ARG A 145 22.11 -9.01 1.77
N PHE A 146 21.23 -9.96 2.09
CA PHE A 146 20.41 -10.67 1.12
C PHE A 146 19.48 -9.73 0.34
N THR A 147 18.79 -8.81 1.03
CA THR A 147 17.77 -7.95 0.42
C THR A 147 18.34 -6.88 -0.50
N PHE A 148 19.56 -6.41 -0.28
CA PHE A 148 20.21 -5.45 -1.17
C PHE A 148 20.88 -6.09 -2.39
N ASN A 149 21.22 -7.39 -2.34
CA ASN A 149 21.93 -8.04 -3.43
C ASN A 149 21.01 -8.25 -4.67
N PRO A 150 21.29 -7.66 -5.84
CA PRO A 150 20.42 -7.76 -7.02
C PRO A 150 20.21 -9.19 -7.55
N ASN A 151 21.10 -10.13 -7.21
CA ASN A 151 20.97 -11.54 -7.60
C ASN A 151 20.10 -12.37 -6.66
N SER A 152 19.70 -11.82 -5.50
CA SER A 152 18.83 -12.51 -4.55
C SER A 152 17.38 -12.56 -4.99
N SER A 153 16.96 -11.76 -5.97
CA SER A 153 15.55 -11.62 -6.37
C SER A 153 14.62 -11.34 -5.18
N ALA A 154 15.07 -10.52 -4.23
CA ALA A 154 14.28 -10.10 -3.08
C ALA A 154 13.34 -8.95 -3.44
N ASP A 155 12.46 -9.15 -4.43
CA ASP A 155 11.60 -8.08 -4.97
C ASP A 155 10.68 -7.47 -3.89
N GLY A 156 10.32 -8.25 -2.87
CA GLY A 156 9.55 -7.78 -1.73
C GLY A 156 10.28 -6.84 -0.77
N ALA A 157 11.59 -6.62 -0.91
CA ALA A 157 12.36 -5.78 0.01
C ALA A 157 12.45 -4.31 -0.39
N ALA A 158 11.94 -3.92 -1.57
CA ALA A 158 11.98 -2.53 -2.04
C ALA A 158 11.41 -1.53 -1.01
N PRO A 159 10.25 -1.79 -0.34
CA PRO A 159 9.68 -0.86 0.62
C PRO A 159 10.56 -0.58 1.85
N THR A 160 11.39 -1.55 2.27
CA THR A 160 12.25 -1.41 3.45
C THR A 160 13.68 -0.97 3.11
N ASN A 161 14.20 -1.36 1.94
CA ASN A 161 15.57 -1.01 1.55
C ASN A 161 15.76 0.51 1.43
N GLY A 162 14.73 1.24 0.98
CA GLY A 162 14.74 2.70 0.91
C GLY A 162 14.73 3.41 2.27
N LEU A 163 14.42 2.70 3.36
CA LEU A 163 14.40 3.27 4.71
C LEU A 163 15.81 3.37 5.31
N PHE A 164 16.72 2.45 4.97
CA PHE A 164 18.09 2.47 5.48
C PHE A 164 18.83 3.71 4.99
N LYS A 165 19.69 4.28 5.85
CA LYS A 165 20.61 5.35 5.47
C LYS A 165 21.44 4.94 4.25
N ASN A 166 21.54 5.80 3.25
CA ASN A 166 22.14 5.54 1.93
C ASN A 166 21.50 4.37 1.14
N GLY A 167 20.34 3.83 1.54
CA GLY A 167 19.71 2.68 0.91
C GLY A 167 19.36 2.90 -0.56
N SER A 168 18.71 4.02 -0.89
CA SER A 168 18.42 4.39 -2.29
C SER A 168 19.69 4.68 -3.10
N LYS A 169 20.72 5.25 -2.48
CA LYS A 169 22.03 5.48 -3.13
C LYS A 169 22.71 4.15 -3.44
N LEU A 170 22.69 3.20 -2.51
CA LEU A 170 23.21 1.84 -2.71
C LEU A 170 22.49 1.14 -3.88
N GLN A 171 21.16 1.20 -3.94
CA GLN A 171 20.40 0.65 -5.08
C GLN A 171 20.82 1.29 -6.42
N SER A 172 21.01 2.61 -6.45
CA SER A 172 21.52 3.33 -7.63
C SER A 172 22.94 2.86 -8.03
N ILE A 173 23.84 2.72 -7.06
CA ILE A 173 25.21 2.25 -7.27
C ILE A 173 25.20 0.83 -7.86
N LEU A 174 24.45 -0.09 -7.28
CA LEU A 174 24.35 -1.49 -7.73
C LEU A 174 23.79 -1.60 -9.16
N SER A 175 22.80 -0.77 -9.50
CA SER A 175 22.24 -0.69 -10.85
C SER A 175 23.25 -0.13 -11.86
N THR A 176 23.90 0.97 -11.49
CA THR A 176 24.81 1.69 -12.39
C THR A 176 26.10 0.90 -12.62
N ILE A 177 26.67 0.26 -11.61
CA ILE A 177 27.88 -0.58 -11.79
C ILE A 177 27.61 -1.80 -12.68
N SER A 178 26.40 -2.39 -12.61
CA SER A 178 26.00 -3.48 -13.51
C SER A 178 26.00 -3.00 -14.96
N THR A 179 25.50 -1.79 -15.20
CA THR A 179 25.51 -1.17 -16.53
C THR A 179 26.95 -0.87 -16.96
N TYR A 180 27.78 -0.33 -16.07
CA TYR A 180 29.19 -0.02 -16.33
C TYR A 180 29.95 -1.27 -16.74
N ASP A 181 29.84 -2.35 -15.97
CA ASP A 181 30.48 -3.63 -16.25
C ASP A 181 30.05 -4.21 -17.60
N ALA A 182 28.75 -4.17 -17.91
CA ALA A 182 28.23 -4.63 -19.19
C ALA A 182 28.80 -3.85 -20.38
N VAL A 183 28.94 -2.53 -20.28
CA VAL A 183 29.38 -1.69 -21.40
C VAL A 183 30.89 -1.48 -21.49
N LYS A 184 31.63 -1.65 -20.38
CA LYS A 184 33.08 -1.38 -20.30
C LYS A 184 33.95 -2.60 -20.08
N LEU A 185 33.44 -3.58 -19.36
CA LEU A 185 34.20 -4.73 -18.88
C LEU A 185 33.62 -6.05 -19.37
N GLU A 186 32.82 -5.98 -20.44
CA GLU A 186 32.23 -7.13 -21.12
C GLU A 186 31.35 -8.01 -20.21
N GLY A 187 30.79 -7.42 -19.15
CA GLY A 187 29.90 -8.12 -18.21
C GLY A 187 30.59 -9.14 -17.31
N LYS A 188 31.93 -9.07 -17.18
CA LYS A 188 32.74 -10.08 -16.48
C LYS A 188 32.52 -10.16 -14.97
N ASN A 189 32.07 -9.07 -14.33
CA ASN A 189 32.01 -8.97 -12.88
C ASN A 189 30.58 -8.98 -12.32
N PHE A 190 29.61 -8.46 -13.06
CA PHE A 190 28.23 -8.23 -12.60
C PHE A 190 27.16 -8.70 -13.62
N GLY A 191 27.56 -9.47 -14.62
CA GLY A 191 26.65 -10.01 -15.64
C GLY A 191 25.58 -10.95 -15.07
N ARG A 192 24.33 -10.78 -15.51
CA ARG A 192 23.21 -11.69 -15.20
C ARG A 192 23.27 -12.96 -16.07
N THR A 193 23.35 -14.11 -15.43
CA THR A 193 23.22 -15.43 -16.07
C THR A 193 21.76 -15.85 -16.19
N THR A 194 21.03 -15.23 -17.12
CA THR A 194 19.69 -15.60 -17.62
C THR A 194 18.51 -15.57 -16.64
N ALA A 195 17.30 -15.28 -17.15
CA ALA A 195 16.04 -15.23 -16.39
C ALA A 195 15.55 -16.60 -15.88
N GLN A 196 16.25 -17.68 -16.23
CA GLN A 196 16.01 -19.04 -15.76
C GLN A 196 17.38 -19.56 -15.36
N GLY A 197 17.77 -19.43 -14.09
CA GLY A 197 19.10 -19.82 -13.60
C GLY A 197 19.45 -21.25 -14.05
N GLY A 198 20.19 -21.35 -15.14
CA GLY A 198 20.53 -22.61 -15.80
C GLY A 198 21.88 -23.12 -15.32
N GLN A 199 22.05 -24.45 -15.32
CA GLN A 199 23.28 -25.13 -14.91
C GLN A 199 24.54 -24.74 -15.70
N GLN A 200 24.42 -23.99 -16.82
CA GLN A 200 25.53 -23.74 -17.74
C GLN A 200 26.43 -22.54 -17.38
N ASN A 201 26.07 -21.66 -16.41
CA ASN A 201 26.88 -20.47 -16.06
C ASN A 201 27.08 -20.24 -14.54
N ILE A 202 27.10 -21.30 -13.73
CA ILE A 202 27.18 -21.23 -12.25
C ILE A 202 28.37 -20.39 -11.74
N GLY A 203 29.51 -20.40 -12.46
CA GLY A 203 30.70 -19.63 -12.07
C GLY A 203 30.51 -18.12 -12.15
N ALA A 204 29.84 -17.62 -13.19
CA ALA A 204 29.63 -16.17 -13.38
C ALA A 204 28.60 -15.59 -12.40
N GLU A 205 27.52 -16.32 -12.09
CA GLU A 205 26.53 -15.87 -11.09
C GLU A 205 27.13 -15.82 -9.69
N ALA A 206 27.99 -16.77 -9.33
CA ALA A 206 28.67 -16.79 -8.04
C ALA A 206 29.62 -15.58 -7.89
N ILE A 207 30.39 -15.26 -8.93
CA ILE A 207 31.27 -14.07 -8.97
C ILE A 207 30.43 -12.80 -8.83
N SER A 208 29.38 -12.65 -9.64
CA SER A 208 28.50 -11.47 -9.59
C SER A 208 27.84 -11.29 -8.23
N THR A 209 27.34 -12.38 -7.64
CA THR A 209 26.69 -12.35 -6.33
C THR A 209 27.68 -11.93 -5.23
N ARG A 210 28.90 -12.49 -5.23
CA ARG A 210 29.96 -12.12 -4.29
C ARG A 210 30.35 -10.66 -4.44
N ASN A 211 30.49 -10.19 -5.68
CA ASN A 211 30.85 -8.81 -5.97
C ASN A 211 29.79 -7.82 -5.49
N PHE A 212 28.50 -8.09 -5.70
CA PHE A 212 27.43 -7.27 -5.13
C PHE A 212 27.45 -7.28 -3.59
N ASP A 213 27.64 -8.44 -2.97
CA ASP A 213 27.72 -8.58 -1.52
C ASP A 213 28.87 -7.76 -0.92
N ILE A 214 30.05 -7.75 -1.58
CA ILE A 214 31.18 -6.89 -1.21
C ILE A 214 30.77 -5.41 -1.24
N ILE A 215 30.09 -4.94 -2.28
CA ILE A 215 29.64 -3.54 -2.38
C ILE A 215 28.66 -3.19 -1.26
N VAL A 216 27.69 -4.06 -0.98
CA VAL A 216 26.71 -3.86 0.11
C VAL A 216 27.44 -3.69 1.44
N MET A 217 28.40 -4.56 1.75
CA MET A 217 29.18 -4.51 2.99
C MET A 217 30.09 -3.28 3.07
N LEU A 218 30.71 -2.88 1.96
CA LEU A 218 31.56 -1.69 1.87
C LEU A 218 30.77 -0.40 2.05
N VAL A 219 29.60 -0.25 1.41
CA VAL A 219 28.74 0.93 1.57
C VAL A 219 28.20 1.02 3.00
N ASN A 220 27.88 -0.12 3.62
CA ASN A 220 27.52 -0.15 5.03
C ASN A 220 28.67 0.37 5.93
N LEU A 221 29.91 -0.06 5.68
CA LEU A 221 31.09 0.44 6.41
C LEU A 221 31.35 1.93 6.16
N TRP A 222 31.39 2.36 4.90
CA TRP A 222 31.63 3.77 4.54
C TRP A 222 30.55 4.70 5.12
N THR A 223 29.34 4.22 5.34
CA THR A 223 28.29 5.01 5.99
C THR A 223 28.64 5.37 7.46
N ALA A 224 29.47 4.56 8.14
CA ALA A 224 29.97 4.85 9.49
C ALA A 224 31.26 5.70 9.48
N GLU A 225 31.97 5.77 8.36
CA GLU A 225 33.23 6.50 8.25
C GLU A 225 33.01 8.00 8.04
N LYS A 226 33.92 8.82 8.61
CA LYS A 226 33.86 10.27 8.51
C LYS A 226 33.86 10.80 7.07
N ASP A 227 34.67 10.20 6.20
CA ASP A 227 34.83 10.62 4.79
C ASP A 227 34.05 9.71 3.81
N GLY A 228 33.37 8.67 4.31
CA GLY A 228 32.73 7.66 3.46
C GLY A 228 31.48 8.18 2.74
N GLN A 229 30.79 9.18 3.29
CA GLN A 229 29.62 9.78 2.62
C GLN A 229 29.97 10.41 1.27
N ALA A 230 31.10 11.11 1.18
CA ALA A 230 31.57 11.72 -0.07
C ALA A 230 31.85 10.64 -1.14
N LYS A 231 32.39 9.49 -0.72
CA LYS A 231 32.64 8.34 -1.60
C LYS A 231 31.33 7.73 -2.11
N ILE A 232 30.35 7.55 -1.23
CA ILE A 232 29.01 7.04 -1.59
C ILE A 232 28.32 8.00 -2.56
N ASP A 233 28.35 9.30 -2.27
CA ASP A 233 27.71 10.32 -3.12
C ASP A 233 28.39 10.41 -4.49
N ALA A 234 29.71 10.31 -4.56
CA ALA A 234 30.44 10.26 -5.83
C ALA A 234 30.01 9.05 -6.67
N LEU A 235 29.93 7.85 -6.07
CA LEU A 235 29.48 6.63 -6.75
C LEU A 235 28.02 6.72 -7.19
N ALA A 236 27.12 7.20 -6.32
CA ALA A 236 25.69 7.30 -6.62
C ALA A 236 25.39 8.32 -7.72
N ASN A 237 26.22 9.35 -7.85
CA ASN A 237 26.11 10.38 -8.88
C ASN A 237 26.93 10.09 -10.15
N ALA A 238 27.73 9.01 -10.16
CA ALA A 238 28.55 8.62 -11.29
C ALA A 238 27.67 8.29 -12.50
N LYS A 239 28.07 8.74 -13.68
CA LYS A 239 27.33 8.52 -14.93
C LYS A 239 28.18 7.77 -15.94
N ILE A 240 27.52 6.89 -16.69
CA ILE A 240 28.11 6.20 -17.82
C ILE A 240 27.88 7.07 -19.05
N ILE A 241 28.95 7.68 -19.55
CA ILE A 241 28.87 8.65 -20.64
C ILE A 241 29.27 7.96 -21.95
N PRO A 242 28.36 7.77 -22.93
CA PRO A 242 28.70 7.21 -24.23
C PRO A 242 29.59 8.17 -25.02
N ILE A 243 30.52 7.62 -25.79
CA ILE A 243 31.29 8.32 -26.82
C ILE A 243 30.59 8.03 -28.14
N THR A 244 30.12 9.08 -28.80
CA THR A 244 29.31 8.99 -30.02
C THR A 244 30.11 9.43 -31.25
N ASN A 245 29.94 8.74 -32.38
CA ASN A 245 30.53 9.12 -33.66
C ASN A 245 29.46 9.32 -34.73
N GLY A 246 28.85 10.50 -34.71
CA GLY A 246 27.75 10.82 -35.61
C GLY A 246 26.47 10.06 -35.28
N LYS A 247 25.52 10.11 -36.22
CA LYS A 247 24.20 9.50 -36.10
C LYS A 247 24.02 8.43 -37.18
N ASP A 248 23.32 7.36 -36.86
CA ASP A 248 22.95 6.33 -37.81
C ASP A 248 21.88 6.84 -38.80
N LYS A 249 21.51 5.99 -39.75
CA LYS A 249 20.49 6.27 -40.77
C LYS A 249 19.11 6.60 -40.20
N ASP A 250 18.87 6.27 -38.93
CA ASP A 250 17.62 6.50 -38.21
C ASP A 250 17.73 7.69 -37.23
N GLY A 251 18.85 8.42 -37.26
CA GLY A 251 19.10 9.62 -36.44
C GLY A 251 19.54 9.35 -35.00
N LYS A 252 19.86 8.10 -34.65
CA LYS A 252 20.35 7.70 -33.32
C LYS A 252 21.86 7.81 -33.23
N ASP A 253 22.38 8.19 -32.06
CA ASP A 253 23.82 8.32 -31.87
C ASP A 253 24.52 6.97 -32.04
N ILE A 254 25.58 6.94 -32.86
CA ILE A 254 26.42 5.76 -33.03
C ILE A 254 27.39 5.72 -31.86
N ILE A 255 27.14 4.82 -30.90
CA ILE A 255 28.01 4.64 -29.74
C ILE A 255 29.25 3.84 -30.15
N ILE A 256 30.41 4.50 -30.17
CA ILE A 256 31.72 3.88 -30.49
C ILE A 256 32.53 3.49 -29.24
N GLY A 257 32.04 3.87 -28.06
CA GLY A 257 32.66 3.58 -26.79
C GLY A 257 31.97 4.33 -25.66
N TYR A 258 32.62 4.40 -24.51
CA TYR A 258 32.15 5.12 -23.33
C TYR A 258 33.34 5.86 -22.69
N GLN A 259 33.13 6.91 -21.92
CA GLN A 259 34.21 7.53 -21.14
C GLN A 259 34.60 6.64 -19.95
N GLN A 260 35.77 6.88 -19.36
CA GLN A 260 36.11 6.27 -18.08
C GLN A 260 35.24 6.85 -16.98
N THR A 261 34.92 6.02 -15.99
CA THR A 261 34.21 6.44 -14.78
C THR A 261 35.12 6.12 -13.60
N PRO A 262 36.02 7.06 -13.22
CA PRO A 262 37.07 6.80 -12.23
C PRO A 262 36.54 6.28 -10.90
N GLU A 263 35.32 6.67 -10.52
CA GLU A 263 34.65 6.22 -9.32
C GLU A 263 34.42 4.70 -9.33
N PHE A 264 33.94 4.14 -10.46
CA PHE A 264 33.74 2.69 -10.59
C PHE A 264 35.04 1.93 -10.81
N ASP A 265 36.03 2.51 -11.49
CA ASP A 265 37.36 1.91 -11.59
C ASP A 265 38.02 1.75 -10.20
N ALA A 266 37.90 2.78 -9.36
CA ALA A 266 38.37 2.74 -7.98
C ALA A 266 37.58 1.74 -7.13
N LEU A 267 36.26 1.64 -7.31
CA LEU A 267 35.43 0.65 -6.61
C LEU A 267 35.85 -0.78 -6.96
N ILE A 268 36.07 -1.08 -8.24
CA ILE A 268 36.51 -2.42 -8.67
C ILE A 268 37.87 -2.76 -8.05
N THR A 269 38.82 -1.82 -8.08
CA THR A 269 40.13 -1.99 -7.44
C THR A 269 40.00 -2.24 -5.93
N GLU A 270 39.08 -1.55 -5.26
CA GLU A 270 38.81 -1.77 -3.82
C GLU A 270 38.27 -3.17 -3.54
N MET A 271 37.36 -3.66 -4.40
CA MET A 271 36.75 -4.98 -4.25
C MET A 271 37.76 -6.12 -4.42
N GLU A 272 38.81 -5.95 -5.22
CA GLU A 272 39.85 -6.97 -5.42
C GLU A 272 40.53 -7.40 -4.12
N LYS A 273 40.59 -6.51 -3.11
CA LYS A 273 41.15 -6.80 -1.79
C LYS A 273 40.38 -7.90 -1.03
N TYR A 274 39.10 -8.11 -1.37
CA TYR A 274 38.17 -8.97 -0.65
C TYR A 274 37.78 -10.25 -1.41
N GLN A 275 38.46 -10.55 -2.52
CA GLN A 275 38.18 -11.75 -3.32
C GLN A 275 38.66 -13.04 -2.63
N GLY A 276 39.69 -12.95 -1.77
CA GLY A 276 40.15 -14.06 -0.94
C GLY A 276 39.22 -14.35 0.23
N GLU A 277 39.06 -15.62 0.59
CA GLU A 277 38.08 -16.05 1.60
C GLU A 277 38.31 -15.44 2.98
N GLU A 278 39.57 -15.37 3.43
CA GLU A 278 39.92 -14.76 4.72
C GLU A 278 39.49 -13.28 4.79
N ASN A 279 39.87 -12.49 3.78
CA ASN A 279 39.50 -11.07 3.73
C ASN A 279 38.00 -10.88 3.57
N PHE A 280 37.31 -11.77 2.86
CA PHE A 280 35.86 -11.73 2.71
C PHE A 280 35.14 -12.00 4.04
N GLN A 281 35.54 -13.03 4.77
CA GLN A 281 34.99 -13.31 6.11
C GLN A 281 35.28 -12.17 7.09
N LYS A 282 36.47 -11.57 7.00
CA LYS A 282 36.80 -10.37 7.78
C LYS A 282 35.88 -9.20 7.42
N LEU A 283 35.65 -8.93 6.13
CA LEU A 283 34.72 -7.88 5.67
C LEU A 283 33.30 -8.10 6.20
N ILE A 284 32.82 -9.34 6.21
CA ILE A 284 31.51 -9.70 6.79
C ILE A 284 31.47 -9.30 8.27
N SER A 285 32.46 -9.72 9.06
CA SER A 285 32.52 -9.43 10.49
C SER A 285 32.67 -7.93 10.78
N ASP A 286 33.53 -7.24 10.02
CA ASP A 286 33.78 -5.80 10.18
C ASP A 286 32.54 -4.99 9.83
N SER A 287 31.88 -5.30 8.70
CA SER A 287 30.66 -4.62 8.26
C SER A 287 29.46 -4.92 9.16
N ALA A 288 29.38 -6.13 9.71
CA ALA A 288 28.34 -6.49 10.68
C ALA A 288 28.44 -5.68 11.97
N GLN A 289 29.65 -5.49 12.52
CA GLN A 289 29.83 -4.83 13.82
C GLN A 289 29.96 -3.31 13.73
N ASN A 290 30.56 -2.81 12.65
CA ASN A 290 30.93 -1.39 12.50
C ASN A 290 30.15 -0.65 11.40
N GLY A 291 29.09 -1.25 10.86
CA GLY A 291 28.29 -0.68 9.79
C GLY A 291 27.46 0.54 10.21
N GLY A 292 27.35 1.53 9.32
CA GLY A 292 26.61 2.77 9.54
C GLY A 292 25.16 2.76 9.02
N MET A 293 24.76 1.74 8.25
CA MET A 293 23.36 1.51 7.88
C MET A 293 22.70 0.53 8.84
N MET A 294 23.42 -0.55 9.15
CA MET A 294 23.06 -1.56 10.14
C MET A 294 24.31 -2.04 10.86
N ALA A 295 24.18 -2.23 12.18
CA ALA A 295 25.21 -2.87 13.01
C ALA A 295 24.58 -3.93 13.91
N ILE A 296 25.34 -4.96 14.25
CA ILE A 296 24.97 -6.05 15.15
C ILE A 296 26.13 -6.43 16.08
N SER A 297 25.83 -6.93 17.28
CA SER A 297 26.85 -7.50 18.15
C SER A 297 27.05 -8.99 17.86
N LEU A 298 28.31 -9.42 17.75
CA LEU A 298 28.69 -10.83 17.73
C LEU A 298 29.02 -11.36 19.13
N SER A 299 29.03 -10.49 20.15
CA SER A 299 29.31 -10.83 21.54
C SER A 299 28.03 -10.77 22.39
N LYS A 300 28.09 -11.33 23.59
CA LYS A 300 27.00 -11.22 24.58
C LYS A 300 27.00 -9.88 25.32
N GLU A 301 28.01 -9.05 25.12
CA GLU A 301 28.13 -7.74 25.78
C GLU A 301 27.27 -6.67 25.10
N GLY A 302 26.72 -6.98 23.91
CA GLY A 302 25.93 -6.05 23.11
C GLY A 302 26.79 -5.17 22.20
N LEU A 303 26.15 -4.23 21.52
CA LEU A 303 26.76 -3.14 20.74
C LEU A 303 26.99 -1.89 21.60
N GLY A 304 26.28 -1.81 22.72
CA GLY A 304 26.23 -0.64 23.56
C GLY A 304 25.01 -0.65 24.44
N THR A 305 24.79 0.49 25.06
CA THR A 305 23.76 0.69 26.05
C THR A 305 22.92 1.93 25.73
N ALA A 306 21.67 1.91 26.15
CA ALA A 306 20.71 2.98 25.93
C ALA A 306 20.10 3.42 27.26
N THR A 307 19.98 4.73 27.45
CA THR A 307 19.37 5.34 28.63
C THR A 307 18.24 6.28 28.21
N SER A 308 17.15 6.32 28.96
CA SER A 308 16.00 7.17 28.62
C SER A 308 16.37 8.66 28.64
N SER A 309 15.92 9.42 27.64
CA SER A 309 16.21 10.86 27.53
C SER A 309 15.41 11.73 28.51
N LYS A 310 14.27 11.24 29.03
CA LYS A 310 13.41 11.96 30.00
C LYS A 310 13.77 11.56 31.43
N GLY A 311 14.59 12.39 32.07
CA GLY A 311 15.06 12.17 33.44
C GLY A 311 13.98 12.29 34.51
N THR A 312 13.83 11.25 35.32
CA THR A 312 13.50 11.36 36.74
C THR A 312 14.56 10.57 37.51
N TYR A 313 15.04 11.14 38.63
CA TYR A 313 16.13 10.68 39.50
C TYR A 313 15.86 9.34 40.23
N GLU A 314 15.26 8.35 39.58
CA GLU A 314 15.10 7.00 40.10
C GLU A 314 15.74 6.01 39.13
N THR A 315 16.96 5.57 39.46
CA THR A 315 17.75 4.50 38.82
C THR A 315 17.60 4.42 37.29
N SER A 316 18.51 5.07 36.56
CA SER A 316 18.68 4.87 35.13
C SER A 316 19.00 3.39 34.85
N ASN A 317 17.97 2.58 34.56
CA ASN A 317 18.18 1.22 34.09
C ASN A 317 18.65 1.30 32.64
N GLU A 318 19.97 1.31 32.51
CA GLU A 318 20.70 1.17 31.26
C GLU A 318 20.30 -0.14 30.56
N GLN A 319 19.90 -0.04 29.29
CA GLN A 319 19.45 -1.19 28.48
C GLN A 319 20.53 -1.54 27.48
N VAL A 320 20.96 -2.80 27.45
CA VAL A 320 21.90 -3.28 26.42
C VAL A 320 21.14 -3.44 25.11
N TYR A 321 21.70 -2.96 24.00
CA TYR A 321 21.21 -3.26 22.65
C TYR A 321 22.26 -4.04 21.87
N ASN A 322 21.81 -4.90 20.95
CA ASN A 322 22.69 -5.77 20.16
C ASN A 322 22.40 -5.73 18.65
N ILE A 323 21.42 -4.92 18.22
CA ILE A 323 21.16 -4.56 16.83
C ILE A 323 20.90 -3.05 16.76
N ARG A 324 21.47 -2.38 15.76
CA ARG A 324 21.18 -0.98 15.40
C ARG A 324 20.78 -0.89 13.93
N TYR A 325 19.68 -0.19 13.67
CA TYR A 325 19.29 0.27 12.35
C TYR A 325 19.45 1.78 12.26
N THR A 326 20.02 2.27 11.16
CA THR A 326 20.15 3.69 10.86
C THR A 326 19.37 4.00 9.59
N LEU A 327 18.45 4.95 9.69
CA LEU A 327 17.50 5.33 8.65
C LEU A 327 17.98 6.54 7.86
N GLU A 328 17.57 6.64 6.59
CA GLU A 328 17.87 7.79 5.73
C GLU A 328 17.18 9.05 6.23
N ASN A 329 15.95 8.91 6.72
CA ASN A 329 15.14 9.99 7.23
C ASN A 329 14.53 9.61 8.57
N ALA A 330 14.18 10.63 9.35
CA ALA A 330 13.50 10.48 10.63
C ALA A 330 12.19 9.68 10.50
N SER A 331 11.96 8.75 11.43
CA SER A 331 10.81 7.85 11.42
C SER A 331 10.39 7.47 12.84
N THR A 332 10.21 8.45 13.74
CA THR A 332 9.78 8.19 15.14
C THR A 332 8.40 7.53 15.25
N SER A 333 7.62 7.52 14.17
CA SER A 333 6.21 7.11 14.20
C SER A 333 5.86 5.85 13.42
N PHE A 334 6.75 5.33 12.55
CA PHE A 334 6.38 4.24 11.65
C PHE A 334 7.39 3.11 11.49
N PHE A 335 8.68 3.33 11.77
CA PHE A 335 9.68 2.27 11.58
C PHE A 335 9.40 1.03 12.42
N THR A 336 8.78 1.19 13.60
CA THR A 336 8.38 0.07 14.45
C THR A 336 7.36 -0.86 13.78
N SER A 337 6.44 -0.30 12.99
CA SER A 337 5.52 -1.08 12.15
C SER A 337 6.23 -1.75 10.96
N ALA A 338 7.29 -1.11 10.42
CA ALA A 338 8.11 -1.68 9.35
C ALA A 338 9.05 -2.80 9.85
N ALA A 339 9.49 -2.77 11.12
CA ALA A 339 10.44 -3.73 11.71
C ALA A 339 9.88 -5.18 11.81
N GLY A 340 8.57 -5.36 11.61
CA GLY A 340 7.94 -6.68 11.46
C GLY A 340 7.83 -7.18 10.01
N TYR A 341 8.21 -6.36 9.04
CA TYR A 341 8.03 -6.63 7.62
C TYR A 341 8.95 -7.77 7.13
N GLY A 342 8.50 -8.52 6.12
CA GLY A 342 9.11 -9.78 5.72
C GLY A 342 10.60 -9.72 5.39
N SER A 343 11.07 -8.62 4.79
CA SER A 343 12.48 -8.41 4.41
C SER A 343 13.40 -8.09 5.59
N LEU A 344 12.84 -7.71 6.75
CA LEU A 344 13.59 -7.48 7.99
C LEU A 344 13.55 -8.70 8.93
N LYS A 345 12.86 -9.78 8.54
CA LYS A 345 12.89 -11.06 9.27
C LYS A 345 14.26 -11.72 9.08
N PRO A 346 14.77 -12.44 10.10
CA PRO A 346 16.08 -13.05 10.03
C PRO A 346 16.13 -14.13 8.94
N LEU A 347 17.29 -14.28 8.30
CA LEU A 347 17.57 -15.36 7.36
C LEU A 347 18.67 -16.26 7.91
N PRO A 348 18.54 -17.60 7.78
CA PRO A 348 19.56 -18.52 8.26
C PRO A 348 20.86 -18.35 7.47
N TYR A 349 22.00 -18.61 8.11
CA TYR A 349 23.34 -18.40 7.53
C TYR A 349 23.53 -18.95 6.10
N TYR A 350 22.90 -20.07 5.75
CA TYR A 350 23.06 -20.68 4.43
C TYR A 350 22.37 -19.90 3.31
N ALA A 351 21.45 -18.98 3.61
CA ALA A 351 20.81 -18.11 2.62
C ALA A 351 21.81 -17.18 1.92
N VAL A 352 22.90 -16.83 2.62
CA VAL A 352 23.99 -15.98 2.13
C VAL A 352 25.34 -16.70 2.07
N SER A 353 25.36 -18.01 2.34
CA SER A 353 26.60 -18.81 2.31
C SER A 353 27.01 -19.19 0.89
N TYR A 354 28.31 -19.15 0.62
CA TYR A 354 28.91 -19.66 -0.62
C TYR A 354 29.40 -21.11 -0.51
N SER A 355 29.31 -21.72 0.69
CA SER A 355 29.80 -23.07 0.97
C SER A 355 28.70 -24.13 1.15
N ASP A 356 27.40 -23.74 1.20
CA ASP A 356 26.30 -24.70 1.29
C ASP A 356 26.18 -25.54 0.01
N ASN A 357 26.11 -26.86 0.17
CA ASN A 357 26.10 -27.85 -0.91
C ASN A 357 24.70 -28.37 -1.27
N GLN A 358 23.64 -27.81 -0.68
CA GLN A 358 22.25 -28.24 -0.89
C GLN A 358 21.52 -27.41 -1.96
N ASN A 359 22.25 -26.70 -2.81
CA ASN A 359 21.69 -25.83 -3.85
C ASN A 359 20.83 -24.67 -3.28
N ARG A 360 21.08 -24.28 -2.02
CA ARG A 360 20.47 -23.12 -1.33
C ARG A 360 21.42 -21.93 -1.18
N SER A 361 22.69 -22.15 -1.49
CA SER A 361 23.79 -21.18 -1.38
C SER A 361 23.67 -20.04 -2.41
N TRP A 362 24.60 -19.07 -2.28
CA TRP A 362 24.82 -17.96 -3.22
C TRP A 362 23.54 -17.18 -3.55
N TYR A 363 22.80 -16.82 -2.51
CA TYR A 363 21.64 -15.93 -2.59
C TYR A 363 20.47 -16.49 -3.42
N ASN A 364 20.44 -17.80 -3.68
CA ASN A 364 19.30 -18.46 -4.34
C ASN A 364 18.17 -18.88 -3.38
N PHE A 365 18.24 -18.46 -2.13
CA PHE A 365 17.25 -18.81 -1.12
C PHE A 365 15.82 -18.45 -1.56
N SER A 366 15.62 -17.37 -2.32
CA SER A 366 14.30 -17.01 -2.88
C SER A 366 13.86 -17.91 -4.05
N LYS A 367 14.81 -18.46 -4.83
CA LYS A 367 14.56 -19.12 -6.12
C LYS A 367 14.53 -20.65 -6.03
N ARG A 368 15.37 -21.23 -5.17
CA ARG A 368 15.66 -22.68 -5.13
C ARG A 368 15.28 -23.36 -3.83
N TYR A 369 14.97 -22.58 -2.79
CA TYR A 369 14.59 -23.13 -1.50
C TYR A 369 13.18 -23.70 -1.55
N GLN A 370 13.07 -25.03 -1.54
CA GLN A 370 11.77 -25.69 -1.62
C GLN A 370 11.71 -26.99 -0.78
N PRO A 371 10.55 -27.27 -0.14
CA PRO A 371 10.41 -28.40 0.78
C PRO A 371 10.70 -29.78 0.18
N SER A 372 10.50 -29.96 -1.13
CA SER A 372 10.73 -31.24 -1.81
C SER A 372 12.21 -31.57 -1.97
N ILE A 373 13.09 -30.56 -1.96
CA ILE A 373 14.53 -30.73 -2.21
C ILE A 373 15.33 -30.46 -0.93
N ASN A 374 14.92 -29.48 -0.13
CA ASN A 374 15.75 -28.92 0.92
C ASN A 374 15.33 -29.34 2.32
N GLU A 375 16.26 -29.21 3.27
CA GLU A 375 15.92 -29.03 4.68
C GLU A 375 15.46 -27.58 4.89
N MET A 376 14.30 -27.42 5.53
CA MET A 376 13.62 -26.14 5.75
C MET A 376 13.82 -25.66 7.19
N TRP A 377 14.12 -24.38 7.44
CA TRP A 377 14.34 -23.82 8.77
C TRP A 377 13.28 -22.75 9.05
N PHE A 378 12.62 -22.88 10.19
CA PHE A 378 11.52 -22.00 10.58
C PHE A 378 11.77 -21.41 11.96
N SER A 379 11.50 -20.12 12.13
CA SER A 379 11.66 -19.40 13.41
C SER A 379 10.33 -19.05 14.08
N GLY A 380 9.21 -19.20 13.36
CA GLY A 380 7.88 -18.86 13.83
C GLY A 380 7.17 -19.95 14.64
N ALA A 381 5.92 -19.64 15.00
CA ALA A 381 5.04 -20.48 15.81
C ALA A 381 4.66 -21.82 15.17
N TYR A 382 4.85 -21.97 13.86
CA TYR A 382 4.56 -23.18 13.12
C TYR A 382 5.75 -23.62 12.26
N TYR A 383 5.76 -24.90 11.90
CA TYR A 383 6.66 -25.46 10.91
C TYR A 383 5.89 -26.21 9.81
N LEU A 384 6.50 -26.33 8.63
CA LEU A 384 5.88 -27.04 7.51
C LEU A 384 5.88 -28.56 7.73
N LYS A 385 4.69 -29.16 7.78
CA LYS A 385 4.52 -30.62 7.78
C LYS A 385 4.52 -31.19 6.37
N SER A 386 3.76 -30.59 5.46
CA SER A 386 3.70 -31.03 4.07
C SER A 386 3.27 -29.91 3.14
N TYR A 387 3.80 -29.91 1.92
CA TYR A 387 3.41 -29.01 0.85
C TYR A 387 3.09 -29.80 -0.42
N LYS A 388 1.90 -29.56 -0.97
CA LYS A 388 1.45 -30.06 -2.27
C LYS A 388 0.96 -28.88 -3.08
N ALA A 389 1.81 -28.37 -3.98
CA ALA A 389 1.56 -27.13 -4.73
C ALA A 389 0.21 -27.08 -5.47
N SER A 390 -0.34 -28.23 -5.88
CA SER A 390 -1.63 -28.32 -6.57
C SER A 390 -2.84 -28.54 -5.65
N SER A 391 -2.64 -28.70 -4.34
CA SER A 391 -3.68 -29.16 -3.42
C SER A 391 -3.68 -28.44 -2.08
N ASN A 392 -2.65 -28.59 -1.22
CA ASN A 392 -2.67 -28.01 0.12
C ASN A 392 -1.29 -27.84 0.75
N THR A 393 -1.26 -27.00 1.78
CA THR A 393 -0.14 -26.81 2.71
C THR A 393 -0.61 -27.14 4.12
N VAL A 394 0.16 -27.95 4.84
CA VAL A 394 -0.14 -28.32 6.24
C VAL A 394 0.99 -27.84 7.13
N LEU A 395 0.64 -27.04 8.13
CA LEU A 395 1.51 -26.53 9.17
C LEU A 395 1.18 -27.20 10.50
N LEU A 396 2.19 -27.43 11.34
CA LEU A 396 2.04 -27.91 12.70
C LEU A 396 2.67 -26.92 13.67
N LYS A 397 2.10 -26.81 14.88
CA LYS A 397 2.66 -26.05 15.99
C LYS A 397 4.12 -26.44 16.19
N ASN A 398 4.98 -25.43 16.24
CA ASN A 398 6.41 -25.61 16.47
C ASN A 398 6.68 -25.78 17.98
N PRO A 399 7.07 -26.98 18.45
CA PRO A 399 7.34 -27.21 19.87
C PRO A 399 8.58 -26.46 20.36
N ASN A 400 9.47 -26.02 19.45
CA ASN A 400 10.69 -25.28 19.79
C ASN A 400 10.51 -23.76 19.66
N TYR A 401 9.28 -23.31 19.37
CA TYR A 401 8.98 -21.89 19.38
C TYR A 401 9.12 -21.35 20.81
N TYR A 402 9.81 -20.23 20.96
CA TYR A 402 10.21 -19.65 22.24
C TYR A 402 9.02 -19.17 23.10
N GLN A 403 7.80 -19.16 22.54
CA GLN A 403 6.54 -18.86 23.21
C GLN A 403 5.44 -19.87 22.83
N ALA A 404 5.80 -21.14 22.68
CA ALA A 404 4.89 -22.19 22.20
C ALA A 404 3.64 -22.39 23.09
N ASP A 405 3.66 -21.95 24.34
CA ASP A 405 2.53 -22.02 25.28
C ASP A 405 1.30 -21.23 24.81
N ARG A 406 1.51 -20.15 24.04
CA ARG A 406 0.46 -19.31 23.44
C ARG A 406 0.11 -19.65 21.98
N THR A 407 0.69 -20.72 21.44
CA THR A 407 0.25 -21.28 20.16
C THR A 407 -0.90 -22.24 20.41
N TYR A 408 -2.15 -21.75 20.29
CA TYR A 408 -3.35 -22.51 20.67
C TYR A 408 -3.83 -23.48 19.59
N ILE A 409 -3.71 -23.10 18.31
CA ILE A 409 -3.99 -23.96 17.15
C ILE A 409 -2.77 -24.89 16.95
N GLU A 410 -3.00 -26.19 16.90
CA GLU A 410 -1.92 -27.19 16.79
C GLU A 410 -1.63 -27.58 15.33
N LYS A 411 -2.64 -27.48 14.46
CA LYS A 411 -2.55 -27.80 13.05
C LYS A 411 -3.30 -26.78 12.22
N ALA A 412 -2.66 -26.27 11.16
CA ALA A 412 -3.29 -25.42 10.18
C ALA A 412 -3.21 -26.06 8.79
N THR A 413 -4.35 -26.20 8.12
CA THR A 413 -4.43 -26.72 6.74
C THR A 413 -4.91 -25.63 5.83
N PHE A 414 -4.14 -25.32 4.80
CA PHE A 414 -4.48 -24.33 3.78
C PHE A 414 -4.70 -25.04 2.45
N THR A 415 -5.94 -25.02 1.94
CA THR A 415 -6.32 -25.72 0.70
C THR A 415 -6.30 -24.77 -0.50
N LEU A 416 -5.69 -25.19 -1.60
CA LEU A 416 -5.70 -24.44 -2.85
C LEU A 416 -7.07 -24.54 -3.51
N THR A 417 -7.67 -23.40 -3.79
CA THR A 417 -8.98 -23.32 -4.47
C THR A 417 -8.79 -22.92 -5.92
N ARG A 418 -9.37 -23.67 -6.86
CA ARG A 418 -9.30 -23.39 -8.31
C ARG A 418 -10.70 -23.21 -8.86
N SER A 419 -11.03 -21.98 -9.27
CA SER A 419 -12.37 -21.56 -9.71
C SER A 419 -13.43 -21.69 -8.60
N GLN A 420 -13.99 -20.57 -8.18
CA GLN A 420 -15.02 -20.52 -7.15
C GLN A 420 -16.27 -19.87 -7.73
N SER A 421 -17.42 -20.50 -7.53
CA SER A 421 -18.70 -19.79 -7.58
C SER A 421 -18.82 -18.89 -6.34
N VAL A 422 -19.67 -17.86 -6.41
CA VAL A 422 -19.87 -16.89 -5.31
C VAL A 422 -20.27 -17.53 -3.97
N ASP A 423 -20.82 -18.74 -3.99
CA ASP A 423 -21.29 -19.49 -2.82
C ASP A 423 -20.32 -20.58 -2.33
N SER A 424 -19.23 -20.85 -3.05
CA SER A 424 -18.29 -21.94 -2.74
C SER A 424 -17.73 -21.83 -1.31
N ASN A 425 -17.32 -20.63 -0.89
CA ASN A 425 -16.76 -20.40 0.46
C ASN A 425 -17.77 -20.73 1.57
N ARG A 426 -19.04 -20.34 1.39
CA ARG A 426 -20.12 -20.67 2.34
C ARG A 426 -20.33 -22.17 2.41
N LEU A 427 -20.34 -22.86 1.27
CA LEU A 427 -20.55 -24.30 1.23
C LEU A 427 -19.41 -25.07 1.91
N TRP A 428 -18.16 -24.63 1.79
CA TRP A 428 -17.04 -25.23 2.52
C TRP A 428 -17.16 -25.02 4.03
N PHE A 429 -17.59 -23.84 4.47
CA PHE A 429 -17.86 -23.62 5.90
C PHE A 429 -19.01 -24.49 6.41
N GLU A 430 -20.11 -24.59 5.67
CA GLU A 430 -21.23 -25.49 5.99
C GLU A 430 -20.80 -26.96 6.04
N GLY A 431 -19.94 -27.38 5.11
CA GLY A 431 -19.36 -28.74 5.07
C GLY A 431 -18.32 -29.03 6.16
N GLY A 432 -17.78 -27.99 6.83
CA GLY A 432 -16.73 -28.12 7.84
C GLY A 432 -15.31 -28.19 7.28
N ASP A 433 -15.14 -27.79 6.02
CA ASP A 433 -13.85 -27.67 5.33
C ASP A 433 -13.21 -26.29 5.51
N ALA A 434 -13.94 -25.33 6.09
CA ALA A 434 -13.45 -24.00 6.44
C ALA A 434 -13.71 -23.70 7.93
N SER A 435 -12.76 -23.03 8.58
CA SER A 435 -12.92 -22.53 9.95
C SER A 435 -13.62 -21.17 10.02
N GLU A 436 -13.67 -20.43 8.92
CA GLU A 436 -14.35 -19.14 8.80
C GLU A 436 -14.76 -18.85 7.35
N VAL A 437 -15.73 -17.95 7.17
CA VAL A 437 -16.17 -17.46 5.86
C VAL A 437 -16.77 -16.06 5.95
N ALA A 438 -16.25 -15.14 5.14
CA ALA A 438 -16.94 -13.89 4.81
C ALA A 438 -18.13 -14.16 3.88
N ILE A 439 -19.31 -13.68 4.23
CA ILE A 439 -20.51 -13.90 3.42
C ILE A 439 -20.50 -12.91 2.25
N SER A 440 -20.40 -13.44 1.04
CA SER A 440 -20.41 -12.64 -0.19
C SER A 440 -21.78 -11.95 -0.38
N PRO A 441 -21.83 -10.64 -0.64
CA PRO A 441 -23.07 -9.96 -1.02
C PRO A 441 -23.68 -10.48 -2.32
N ASN A 442 -22.87 -11.14 -3.16
CA ASN A 442 -23.29 -11.75 -4.41
C ASN A 442 -23.78 -13.21 -4.25
N ASP A 443 -23.66 -13.82 -3.07
CA ASP A 443 -24.29 -15.12 -2.76
C ASP A 443 -25.71 -14.87 -2.21
N ALA A 444 -26.71 -14.78 -3.09
CA ALA A 444 -28.07 -14.47 -2.69
C ALA A 444 -28.67 -15.45 -1.67
N SER A 445 -28.31 -16.75 -1.76
CA SER A 445 -28.79 -17.79 -0.85
C SER A 445 -28.15 -17.65 0.53
N GLY A 446 -26.82 -17.51 0.56
CA GLY A 446 -26.06 -17.25 1.77
C GLY A 446 -26.45 -15.95 2.46
N TRP A 447 -26.61 -14.88 1.69
CA TRP A 447 -27.01 -13.59 2.19
C TRP A 447 -28.38 -13.63 2.84
N LYS A 448 -29.39 -14.18 2.16
CA LYS A 448 -30.74 -14.31 2.72
C LYS A 448 -30.74 -15.15 4.00
N LYS A 449 -29.96 -16.22 4.03
CA LYS A 449 -29.92 -17.18 5.13
C LYS A 449 -29.19 -16.66 6.36
N TYR A 450 -28.08 -15.95 6.18
CA TYR A 450 -27.16 -15.58 7.25
C TYR A 450 -27.16 -14.09 7.60
N VAL A 451 -27.32 -13.22 6.59
CA VAL A 451 -27.24 -11.77 6.78
C VAL A 451 -28.63 -11.15 6.89
N GLY A 452 -29.50 -11.41 5.90
CA GLY A 452 -30.82 -10.79 5.76
C GLY A 452 -30.76 -9.42 5.08
N ASP A 453 -31.88 -8.97 4.51
CA ASP A 453 -31.92 -7.67 3.82
C ASP A 453 -32.01 -6.48 4.84
N ASP A 454 -32.57 -6.72 6.03
CA ASP A 454 -32.74 -5.73 7.12
C ASP A 454 -31.59 -5.66 8.13
N TYR A 455 -30.42 -6.21 7.79
CA TYR A 455 -29.28 -6.31 8.72
C TYR A 455 -28.77 -4.94 9.21
N ASN A 456 -28.08 -4.93 10.35
CA ASN A 456 -27.35 -3.78 10.88
C ASN A 456 -26.04 -4.27 11.53
N SER A 457 -24.90 -3.90 10.94
CA SER A 457 -23.57 -4.30 11.40
C SER A 457 -23.12 -3.62 12.70
N GLU A 458 -23.63 -2.43 13.01
CA GLU A 458 -23.34 -1.74 14.27
C GLU A 458 -24.07 -2.39 15.44
N GLU A 459 -25.32 -2.79 15.23
CA GLU A 459 -26.13 -3.47 16.24
C GLU A 459 -25.83 -4.98 16.32
N GLN A 460 -25.00 -5.55 15.45
CA GLN A 460 -24.84 -7.00 15.26
C GLN A 460 -26.19 -7.71 15.04
N LYS A 461 -27.05 -7.13 14.21
CA LYS A 461 -28.38 -7.64 13.90
C LYS A 461 -28.38 -8.30 12.52
N PHE A 462 -28.58 -9.61 12.49
CA PHE A 462 -28.56 -10.42 11.26
C PHE A 462 -29.68 -11.47 11.26
N ALA A 463 -29.95 -12.06 10.09
CA ALA A 463 -30.92 -13.15 9.95
C ALA A 463 -30.53 -14.42 10.72
N PHE A 464 -29.23 -14.63 10.94
CA PHE A 464 -28.70 -15.75 11.72
C PHE A 464 -27.88 -15.23 12.90
N GLU A 465 -28.17 -15.73 14.11
CA GLU A 465 -27.54 -15.28 15.35
C GLU A 465 -26.03 -15.56 15.44
N GLY A 466 -25.53 -16.52 14.66
CA GLY A 466 -24.11 -16.85 14.56
C GLY A 466 -23.32 -16.00 13.55
N THR A 467 -23.98 -15.05 12.88
CA THR A 467 -23.34 -14.11 11.94
C THR A 467 -22.96 -12.84 12.66
N HIS A 468 -21.72 -12.37 12.45
CA HIS A 468 -21.19 -11.16 13.08
C HIS A 468 -20.43 -10.30 12.06
N ALA A 469 -20.46 -8.99 12.26
CA ALA A 469 -19.62 -8.03 11.56
C ALA A 469 -18.41 -7.66 12.42
N THR A 470 -17.19 -7.83 11.90
CA THR A 470 -15.95 -7.56 12.65
C THR A 470 -14.93 -6.79 11.83
N SER A 471 -14.14 -5.95 12.50
CA SER A 471 -13.03 -5.18 11.89
C SER A 471 -11.71 -5.96 11.83
N THR A 472 -11.71 -7.26 12.11
CA THR A 472 -10.48 -8.06 12.19
C THR A 472 -9.87 -8.43 10.85
N VAL A 473 -10.66 -8.33 9.78
CA VAL A 473 -10.11 -8.30 8.43
C VAL A 473 -9.88 -6.83 8.07
N PRO A 474 -8.63 -6.36 8.04
CA PRO A 474 -8.36 -4.96 7.75
C PRO A 474 -8.78 -4.59 6.32
N SER A 475 -9.27 -3.37 6.18
CA SER A 475 -9.44 -2.71 4.89
C SER A 475 -8.06 -2.23 4.43
N GLN A 476 -7.39 -2.98 3.55
CA GLN A 476 -5.97 -2.76 3.25
C GLN A 476 -5.69 -2.02 1.93
N TYR A 477 -6.66 -1.92 1.02
CA TYR A 477 -6.40 -1.45 -0.34
C TYR A 477 -7.28 -0.29 -0.76
N THR A 478 -6.68 0.73 -1.36
CA THR A 478 -7.42 1.72 -2.15
C THR A 478 -7.15 1.48 -3.63
N PHE A 479 -8.20 1.18 -4.40
CA PHE A 479 -8.15 1.14 -5.85
C PHE A 479 -8.42 2.54 -6.42
N THR A 480 -7.61 2.97 -7.38
CA THR A 480 -7.64 4.32 -7.95
C THR A 480 -7.42 4.31 -9.46
N THR A 481 -7.80 5.39 -10.14
CA THR A 481 -7.58 5.57 -11.59
C THR A 481 -6.18 6.09 -11.90
N PHE A 482 -5.59 5.62 -13.01
CA PHE A 482 -4.37 6.14 -13.59
C PHE A 482 -4.63 6.58 -15.02
N TYR A 483 -4.24 7.80 -15.33
CA TYR A 483 -4.29 8.37 -16.66
C TYR A 483 -2.96 8.13 -17.37
N ASN A 484 -3.01 7.57 -18.58
CA ASN A 484 -1.84 7.39 -19.40
C ASN A 484 -1.48 8.69 -20.12
N TYR A 485 -0.42 9.36 -19.66
CA TYR A 485 0.09 10.60 -20.24
C TYR A 485 1.10 10.35 -21.36
N GLY A 486 1.47 9.10 -21.65
CA GLY A 486 2.56 8.74 -22.56
C GLY A 486 2.20 7.65 -23.57
N ARG A 487 0.90 7.42 -23.83
CA ARG A 487 0.46 6.47 -24.86
C ARG A 487 0.87 6.97 -26.24
N LEU A 488 1.62 6.15 -26.97
CA LEU A 488 2.07 6.44 -28.32
C LEU A 488 0.99 6.10 -29.36
N THR A 489 1.08 6.72 -30.53
CA THR A 489 0.31 6.36 -31.73
C THR A 489 0.63 4.93 -32.19
N LYS A 490 -0.22 4.34 -33.03
CA LYS A 490 -0.05 2.94 -33.49
C LYS A 490 1.27 2.66 -34.21
N ASP A 491 1.85 3.67 -34.86
CA ASP A 491 3.17 3.59 -35.49
C ASP A 491 4.33 3.83 -34.52
N GLY A 492 4.04 4.16 -33.26
CA GLY A 492 5.00 4.40 -32.19
C GLY A 492 5.79 5.71 -32.34
N LYS A 493 5.42 6.58 -33.28
CA LYS A 493 6.21 7.77 -33.64
C LYS A 493 5.79 9.04 -32.92
N ASP A 494 4.58 9.08 -32.39
CA ASP A 494 4.00 10.28 -31.82
C ASP A 494 3.19 9.99 -30.56
N ILE A 495 2.81 11.05 -29.83
CA ILE A 495 1.91 10.93 -28.67
C ILE A 495 0.46 10.91 -29.15
N SER A 496 -0.34 9.99 -28.63
CA SER A 496 -1.78 9.92 -28.94
C SER A 496 -2.53 11.17 -28.47
N LYS A 497 -3.57 11.57 -29.22
CA LYS A 497 -4.43 12.71 -28.84
C LYS A 497 -5.07 12.53 -27.46
N SER A 498 -5.38 11.30 -27.04
CA SER A 498 -5.92 10.98 -25.72
C SER A 498 -4.93 11.34 -24.61
N SER A 499 -3.65 10.98 -24.73
CA SER A 499 -2.60 11.39 -23.79
C SER A 499 -2.43 12.91 -23.72
N LEU A 500 -2.42 13.59 -24.89
CA LEU A 500 -2.31 15.05 -24.94
C LEU A 500 -3.48 15.73 -24.21
N ALA A 501 -4.70 15.21 -24.38
CA ALA A 501 -5.88 15.68 -23.68
C ALA A 501 -5.82 15.39 -22.17
N LEU A 502 -5.45 14.16 -21.77
CA LEU A 502 -5.35 13.77 -20.36
C LEU A 502 -4.27 14.56 -19.61
N ALA A 503 -3.24 15.05 -20.29
CA ALA A 503 -2.26 15.97 -19.70
C ALA A 503 -2.90 17.30 -19.23
N GLN A 504 -4.05 17.69 -19.78
CA GLN A 504 -4.74 18.92 -19.38
C GLN A 504 -5.55 18.73 -18.10
N LYS A 505 -5.38 19.66 -17.14
CA LYS A 505 -6.14 19.68 -15.87
C LYS A 505 -7.65 19.75 -16.10
N SER A 506 -8.09 20.49 -17.12
CA SER A 506 -9.51 20.65 -17.46
C SER A 506 -10.18 19.31 -17.81
N VAL A 507 -9.49 18.45 -18.57
CA VAL A 507 -10.00 17.13 -18.98
C VAL A 507 -10.13 16.20 -17.78
N ARG A 508 -9.13 16.15 -16.90
CA ARG A 508 -9.18 15.27 -15.70
C ARG A 508 -10.28 15.68 -14.73
N LEU A 509 -10.45 16.98 -14.49
CA LEU A 509 -11.56 17.48 -13.66
C LEU A 509 -12.93 17.25 -14.31
N TYR A 510 -13.03 17.37 -15.64
CA TYR A 510 -14.25 17.06 -16.38
C TYR A 510 -14.64 15.58 -16.27
N LEU A 511 -13.67 14.66 -16.37
CA LEU A 511 -13.88 13.24 -16.13
C LEU A 511 -14.40 13.01 -14.70
N ASN A 512 -13.71 13.54 -13.69
CA ASN A 512 -14.09 13.37 -12.28
C ASN A 512 -15.47 13.93 -11.94
N TYR A 513 -15.87 15.03 -12.58
CA TYR A 513 -17.16 15.66 -12.34
C TYR A 513 -18.33 14.80 -12.85
N PHE A 514 -18.20 14.13 -14.00
CA PHE A 514 -19.30 13.38 -14.62
C PHE A 514 -19.21 11.86 -14.40
N MET A 515 -18.06 11.32 -14.00
CA MET A 515 -17.93 9.90 -13.68
C MET A 515 -18.65 9.57 -12.38
N GLN A 516 -19.72 8.78 -12.47
CA GLN A 516 -20.42 8.22 -11.32
C GLN A 516 -19.61 7.06 -10.71
N ARG A 517 -18.63 7.38 -9.86
CA ARG A 517 -17.68 6.38 -9.34
C ARG A 517 -18.38 5.31 -8.53
N THR A 518 -19.52 5.62 -7.90
CA THR A 518 -20.39 4.70 -7.15
C THR A 518 -20.82 3.45 -7.92
N GLN A 519 -20.92 3.53 -9.26
CA GLN A 519 -21.21 2.35 -10.08
C GLN A 519 -20.12 1.29 -9.99
N TYR A 520 -18.87 1.73 -9.82
CA TYR A 520 -17.71 0.85 -9.80
C TYR A 520 -17.72 -0.09 -8.57
N PRO A 521 -17.81 0.41 -7.31
CA PRO A 521 -17.95 -0.47 -6.16
C PRO A 521 -19.29 -1.17 -6.09
N ALA A 522 -20.36 -0.72 -6.77
CA ALA A 522 -21.70 -1.33 -6.64
C ALA A 522 -21.72 -2.84 -6.91
N TYR A 523 -20.86 -3.37 -7.80
CA TYR A 523 -20.72 -4.83 -7.97
C TYR A 523 -20.08 -5.52 -6.75
N VAL A 524 -19.09 -4.88 -6.14
CA VAL A 524 -18.32 -5.42 -5.00
C VAL A 524 -19.12 -5.28 -3.71
N ALA A 525 -19.77 -4.13 -3.52
CA ALA A 525 -20.65 -3.86 -2.40
C ALA A 525 -21.91 -4.73 -2.49
N GLY A 526 -22.55 -4.78 -3.66
CA GLY A 526 -23.78 -5.56 -3.88
C GLY A 526 -24.82 -5.23 -2.81
N LYS A 527 -25.28 -6.24 -2.08
CA LYS A 527 -26.24 -6.09 -0.97
C LYS A 527 -25.69 -5.42 0.30
N LEU A 528 -24.40 -5.09 0.37
CA LEU A 528 -23.84 -4.28 1.45
C LEU A 528 -24.43 -2.85 1.44
N ASP A 529 -24.79 -2.38 0.26
CA ASP A 529 -25.44 -1.09 0.04
C ASP A 529 -26.97 -1.29 0.11
N ASN A 530 -27.55 -1.08 1.30
CA ASN A 530 -28.99 -1.15 1.56
C ASN A 530 -29.52 0.18 2.08
N ASP A 531 -30.86 0.33 2.15
CA ASP A 531 -31.52 1.57 2.59
C ASP A 531 -31.08 2.10 3.98
N LYS A 532 -30.45 1.27 4.83
CA LYS A 532 -29.92 1.67 6.14
C LYS A 532 -28.48 2.18 6.08
N ASN A 533 -27.67 1.65 5.16
CA ASN A 533 -26.25 1.94 5.05
C ASN A 533 -25.91 2.90 3.89
N THR A 534 -26.83 3.10 2.97
CA THR A 534 -26.74 4.10 1.89
C THR A 534 -27.89 5.08 2.02
N LYS A 535 -27.58 6.39 2.12
CA LYS A 535 -28.59 7.46 2.22
C LYS A 535 -29.27 7.74 0.87
N GLU A 536 -28.76 7.17 -0.22
CA GLU A 536 -29.25 7.32 -1.59
C GLU A 536 -29.09 5.97 -2.33
N SER A 537 -29.89 5.70 -3.37
CA SER A 537 -29.79 4.44 -4.13
C SER A 537 -28.48 4.36 -4.94
N LEU A 538 -28.27 3.38 -5.83
CA LEU A 538 -26.96 3.16 -6.50
C LEU A 538 -26.82 3.70 -7.94
N ALA A 539 -27.89 3.98 -8.69
CA ALA A 539 -27.88 4.76 -9.95
C ALA A 539 -29.17 5.62 -10.06
N TRP A 540 -29.46 6.21 -11.23
CA TRP A 540 -30.86 6.52 -11.63
C TRP A 540 -31.71 5.21 -11.74
N ASP A 541 -31.57 4.31 -10.78
CA ASP A 541 -31.97 2.91 -10.76
C ASP A 541 -33.34 2.83 -10.09
N GLY A 542 -34.34 2.76 -10.96
CA GLY A 542 -35.73 2.63 -10.60
C GLY A 542 -36.64 3.14 -11.70
N GLY A 543 -37.89 2.68 -11.70
CA GLY A 543 -38.94 3.24 -12.54
C GLY A 543 -39.15 4.73 -12.24
N GLU A 544 -40.04 5.39 -13.00
CA GLU A 544 -40.33 6.83 -12.90
C GLU A 544 -40.64 7.32 -11.46
N ASP A 545 -40.98 6.40 -10.54
CA ASP A 545 -41.33 6.66 -9.15
C ASP A 545 -40.13 6.75 -8.18
N LYS A 546 -38.92 6.35 -8.60
CA LYS A 546 -37.69 6.38 -7.77
C LYS A 546 -36.77 7.52 -8.24
N ASN A 547 -37.09 8.74 -7.80
CA ASN A 547 -36.28 9.94 -8.03
C ASN A 547 -35.03 9.96 -7.14
N VAL A 548 -34.07 9.05 -7.36
CA VAL A 548 -32.87 9.00 -6.52
C VAL A 548 -31.62 9.17 -7.37
N LYS A 549 -30.88 10.24 -7.06
CA LYS A 549 -29.51 10.48 -7.49
C LYS A 549 -28.58 9.78 -6.51
N THR A 550 -27.49 9.21 -7.00
CA THR A 550 -26.80 8.16 -6.26
C THR A 550 -25.34 8.46 -6.06
N ARG A 551 -25.04 8.98 -4.88
CA ARG A 551 -23.69 9.34 -4.48
C ARG A 551 -23.08 8.41 -3.45
N SER A 552 -23.84 7.45 -2.93
CA SER A 552 -23.34 6.61 -1.84
C SER A 552 -23.01 5.17 -2.22
N SER A 553 -21.91 4.66 -1.68
CA SER A 553 -21.61 3.22 -1.58
C SER A 553 -20.66 3.02 -0.41
N THR A 554 -20.93 2.03 0.44
CA THR A 554 -20.13 1.72 1.65
C THR A 554 -18.66 1.40 1.36
N LEU A 555 -18.32 1.08 0.11
CA LEU A 555 -16.96 0.77 -0.33
C LEU A 555 -16.27 1.90 -1.10
N LEU A 556 -17.00 2.98 -1.43
CA LEU A 556 -16.47 4.11 -2.17
C LEU A 556 -15.39 4.85 -1.36
N ARG A 557 -14.29 5.22 -2.00
CA ARG A 557 -13.17 5.95 -1.38
C ARG A 557 -13.08 7.39 -1.88
N ASN A 558 -12.79 8.32 -0.99
CA ASN A 558 -12.49 9.72 -1.32
C ASN A 558 -11.03 10.10 -1.09
N THR A 559 -10.36 9.35 -0.23
CA THR A 559 -8.91 9.45 0.01
C THR A 559 -8.20 8.31 -0.70
N PHE A 560 -6.97 8.57 -1.15
CA PHE A 560 -6.08 7.55 -1.69
C PHE A 560 -5.44 6.73 -0.57
N THR A 561 -5.03 7.39 0.51
CA THR A 561 -4.65 6.73 1.76
C THR A 561 -5.87 6.06 2.42
N ILE A 562 -5.62 5.16 3.37
CA ILE A 562 -6.66 4.43 4.09
C ILE A 562 -6.84 4.98 5.52
N PRO A 563 -8.02 4.85 6.13
CA PRO A 563 -8.24 5.25 7.51
C PRO A 563 -7.50 4.27 8.43
N ARG A 564 -7.20 4.73 9.64
CA ARG A 564 -6.37 4.08 10.67
C ARG A 564 -4.88 4.00 10.33
N LEU A 565 -4.45 4.55 9.19
CA LEU A 565 -3.05 4.50 8.73
C LEU A 565 -2.09 5.26 9.63
N ALA A 566 -2.51 6.41 10.12
CA ALA A 566 -1.75 7.21 11.06
C ALA A 566 -2.72 7.95 11.97
N THR A 567 -2.51 7.84 13.28
CA THR A 567 -3.25 8.58 14.30
C THR A 567 -2.30 9.56 14.96
N ASN A 568 -2.69 10.83 15.10
CA ASN A 568 -1.89 11.84 15.79
C ASN A 568 -2.37 12.03 17.24
N PRO A 569 -1.76 11.35 18.24
CA PRO A 569 -2.23 11.38 19.62
C PRO A 569 -1.92 12.71 20.34
N THR A 570 -1.15 13.62 19.72
CA THR A 570 -0.72 14.88 20.36
C THR A 570 -1.75 16.00 20.31
N LYS A 571 -2.81 15.85 19.49
CA LYS A 571 -3.93 16.79 19.47
C LYS A 571 -5.04 16.31 20.41
N GLU A 572 -5.31 17.07 21.47
CA GLU A 572 -6.55 16.92 22.23
C GLU A 572 -7.74 17.14 21.28
N SER A 573 -8.62 16.15 21.12
CA SER A 573 -9.85 16.36 20.36
C SER A 573 -10.82 17.18 21.22
N SER A 574 -11.15 18.39 20.80
CA SER A 574 -12.18 19.22 21.43
C SER A 574 -13.62 18.71 21.17
N ASP A 575 -13.78 17.63 20.40
CA ASP A 575 -15.03 17.30 19.74
C ASP A 575 -15.83 16.25 20.51
N THR A 576 -17.12 16.51 20.66
CA THR A 576 -18.07 15.75 21.50
C THR A 576 -18.67 14.52 20.82
N VAL A 577 -17.97 13.91 19.87
CA VAL A 577 -18.49 12.70 19.19
C VAL A 577 -18.53 11.55 20.19
N GLN A 578 -19.67 10.85 20.26
CA GLN A 578 -19.85 9.68 21.13
C GLN A 578 -18.68 8.69 20.90
N ASN A 579 -17.87 8.46 21.93
CA ASN A 579 -16.68 7.60 21.93
C ASN A 579 -15.49 8.03 21.03
N GLY A 580 -15.42 9.30 20.59
CA GLY A 580 -14.23 9.83 19.89
C GLY A 580 -13.97 9.24 18.49
N LYS A 581 -15.01 8.73 17.81
CA LYS A 581 -14.89 8.10 16.48
C LYS A 581 -16.02 8.53 15.54
N VAL A 582 -15.72 8.71 14.25
CA VAL A 582 -16.72 8.89 13.19
C VAL A 582 -16.72 7.66 12.29
N ASN A 583 -17.86 6.98 12.13
CA ASN A 583 -17.98 5.72 11.39
C ASN A 583 -16.95 4.64 11.79
N GLY A 584 -16.58 4.59 13.07
CA GLY A 584 -15.59 3.65 13.59
C GLY A 584 -14.12 4.03 13.30
N ILE A 585 -13.87 5.22 12.77
CA ILE A 585 -12.53 5.80 12.55
C ILE A 585 -12.24 6.81 13.67
N PRO A 586 -11.08 6.75 14.35
CA PRO A 586 -10.70 7.73 15.37
C PRO A 586 -10.71 9.18 14.86
N LEU A 587 -11.05 10.14 15.73
CA LEU A 587 -11.01 11.56 15.36
C LEU A 587 -9.60 12.04 15.07
N GLU A 588 -8.61 11.50 15.78
CA GLU A 588 -7.18 11.71 15.62
C GLU A 588 -6.59 11.06 14.36
N ASP A 589 -7.41 10.42 13.53
CA ASP A 589 -6.98 9.81 12.29
C ASP A 589 -6.59 10.84 11.23
N TYR A 590 -5.47 10.57 10.55
CA TYR A 590 -4.92 11.35 9.45
C TYR A 590 -5.97 11.72 8.38
N THR A 591 -6.85 10.79 8.01
CA THR A 591 -7.84 11.04 6.94
C THR A 591 -8.87 12.10 7.35
N ILE A 592 -9.34 12.05 8.60
CA ILE A 592 -10.35 12.97 9.14
C ILE A 592 -9.71 14.31 9.49
N GLN A 593 -8.60 14.30 10.23
CA GLN A 593 -8.00 15.51 10.80
C GLN A 593 -7.20 16.33 9.82
N ASN A 594 -6.46 15.69 8.91
CA ASN A 594 -5.52 16.39 8.05
C ASN A 594 -6.14 16.60 6.66
N ILE A 595 -6.49 15.52 5.96
CA ILE A 595 -7.05 15.63 4.60
C ILE A 595 -8.42 16.33 4.63
N GLY A 596 -9.30 15.93 5.55
CA GLY A 596 -10.61 16.57 5.71
C GLY A 596 -10.52 18.07 6.02
N ALA A 597 -9.56 18.49 6.84
CA ALA A 597 -9.34 19.89 7.17
C ALA A 597 -8.79 20.69 5.97
N ASP A 598 -7.78 20.16 5.27
CA ASP A 598 -7.20 20.81 4.10
C ASP A 598 -8.22 20.98 2.97
N TYR A 599 -9.03 19.94 2.73
CA TYR A 599 -10.14 20.00 1.79
C TYR A 599 -11.16 21.08 2.17
N ASN A 600 -11.64 21.07 3.41
CA ASN A 600 -12.60 22.05 3.89
C ASN A 600 -12.07 23.48 3.78
N LYS A 601 -10.79 23.70 4.11
CA LYS A 601 -10.12 24.99 3.99
C LYS A 601 -10.04 25.46 2.53
N ALA A 602 -9.57 24.60 1.62
CA ALA A 602 -9.44 24.94 0.21
C ALA A 602 -10.80 25.28 -0.45
N TYR A 603 -11.86 24.58 -0.02
CA TYR A 603 -13.18 24.70 -0.61
C TYR A 603 -14.08 25.71 0.10
N GLY A 604 -13.77 26.12 1.34
CA GLY A 604 -14.61 26.98 2.16
C GLY A 604 -15.80 26.24 2.80
N LEU A 605 -15.58 24.99 3.20
CA LEU A 605 -16.59 24.10 3.77
C LEU A 605 -16.33 23.83 5.26
N THR A 606 -17.30 23.23 5.93
CA THR A 606 -17.27 22.82 7.34
C THR A 606 -17.58 21.34 7.45
N ASN A 607 -16.90 20.63 8.37
CA ASN A 607 -17.17 19.21 8.60
C ASN A 607 -18.42 19.05 9.46
N THR A 608 -19.56 18.82 8.82
CA THR A 608 -20.85 18.62 9.48
C THR A 608 -20.92 17.36 10.36
N GLN A 609 -19.98 16.42 10.18
CA GLN A 609 -19.90 15.20 11.00
C GLN A 609 -19.06 15.39 12.28
N LEU A 610 -18.34 16.52 12.39
CA LEU A 610 -17.51 16.87 13.55
C LEU A 610 -18.09 18.04 14.37
N THR A 611 -18.94 18.88 13.76
CA THR A 611 -19.47 20.07 14.44
C THR A 611 -20.70 19.79 15.29
N ASN A 612 -20.73 20.36 16.49
CA ASN A 612 -21.92 20.38 17.35
C ASN A 612 -23.05 21.18 16.70
N GLN A 613 -24.29 20.69 16.76
CA GLN A 613 -25.48 21.48 16.35
C GLN A 613 -25.68 22.79 17.15
N ASN A 614 -24.89 22.99 18.22
CA ASN A 614 -24.92 24.17 19.09
C ASN A 614 -23.63 25.02 19.04
N ALA A 615 -22.69 24.76 18.12
CA ALA A 615 -21.46 25.55 18.02
C ALA A 615 -21.69 26.81 17.19
N SER A 616 -21.38 27.98 17.76
CA SER A 616 -21.28 29.24 17.01
C SER A 616 -20.23 29.12 15.89
N PRO A 617 -20.43 29.79 14.74
CA PRO A 617 -19.50 29.71 13.62
C PRO A 617 -18.09 30.08 14.08
N VAL A 618 -17.13 29.18 13.82
CA VAL A 618 -15.71 29.43 14.07
C VAL A 618 -15.27 30.53 13.10
N ASN A 619 -15.12 31.74 13.63
CA ASN A 619 -14.43 32.84 12.95
C ASN A 619 -12.92 32.57 12.98
N GLU A 620 -12.44 31.63 12.17
CA GLU A 620 -11.05 31.68 11.75
C GLU A 620 -10.93 32.75 10.67
N THR A 621 -10.18 33.80 10.98
CA THR A 621 -9.91 34.91 10.08
C THR A 621 -9.07 34.40 8.90
N ILE A 622 -9.74 33.92 7.84
CA ILE A 622 -9.09 33.64 6.55
C ILE A 622 -8.50 34.97 6.07
N SER A 623 -7.17 35.00 5.90
CA SER A 623 -6.51 36.21 5.39
C SER A 623 -7.10 36.56 4.02
N LYS A 624 -7.29 37.86 3.75
CA LYS A 624 -7.88 38.38 2.49
C LYS A 624 -7.17 37.93 1.19
N ALA A 625 -6.06 37.19 1.26
CA ALA A 625 -5.21 36.86 0.12
C ALA A 625 -5.61 35.57 -0.64
N ASP A 626 -6.25 34.59 0.00
CA ASP A 626 -6.58 33.29 -0.64
C ASP A 626 -8.10 33.07 -0.68
N LYS A 627 -8.74 33.28 -1.84
CA LYS A 627 -10.17 33.02 -2.02
C LYS A 627 -10.45 31.51 -2.02
N THR A 628 -11.46 31.06 -1.27
CA THR A 628 -11.91 29.66 -1.30
C THR A 628 -12.71 29.36 -2.56
N ARG A 629 -12.81 28.07 -2.95
CA ARG A 629 -13.64 27.67 -4.09
C ARG A 629 -15.09 28.15 -3.96
N LEU A 630 -15.68 28.03 -2.76
CA LEU A 630 -17.02 28.54 -2.49
C LEU A 630 -17.10 30.06 -2.71
N SER A 631 -16.19 30.86 -2.14
CA SER A 631 -16.22 32.31 -2.34
C SER A 631 -16.09 32.73 -3.82
N ILE A 632 -15.30 32.00 -4.61
CA ILE A 632 -15.17 32.24 -6.05
C ILE A 632 -16.50 31.96 -6.74
N LEU A 633 -17.20 30.88 -6.37
CA LEU A 633 -18.53 30.59 -6.91
C LEU A 633 -19.50 31.74 -6.60
N GLU A 634 -19.55 32.18 -5.34
CA GLU A 634 -20.46 33.22 -4.85
C GLU A 634 -20.28 34.56 -5.57
N GLU A 635 -19.03 35.00 -5.73
CA GLU A 635 -18.69 36.26 -6.41
C GLU A 635 -19.10 36.28 -7.89
N ASN A 636 -19.31 35.09 -8.49
CA ASN A 636 -19.65 34.93 -9.90
C ASN A 636 -21.15 34.65 -10.13
N ILE A 637 -21.98 34.60 -9.08
CA ILE A 637 -23.43 34.53 -9.23
C ILE A 637 -23.98 35.93 -9.52
N SER A 638 -24.67 36.09 -10.65
CA SER A 638 -25.34 37.34 -11.05
C SER A 638 -26.86 37.29 -10.98
N ILE A 639 -27.42 36.21 -10.45
CA ILE A 639 -28.87 36.10 -10.19
C ILE A 639 -29.25 37.10 -9.08
N PRO A 640 -30.21 38.02 -9.31
CA PRO A 640 -30.65 38.97 -8.29
C PRO A 640 -31.22 38.26 -7.06
N ASN A 641 -30.84 38.73 -5.86
CA ASN A 641 -31.34 38.23 -4.57
C ASN A 641 -31.17 36.70 -4.36
N TRP A 642 -30.07 36.12 -4.84
CA TRP A 642 -29.78 34.70 -4.60
C TRP A 642 -29.51 34.43 -3.11
N ASP A 643 -29.90 33.23 -2.64
CA ASP A 643 -29.80 32.83 -1.24
C ASP A 643 -28.43 32.21 -0.92
N LYS A 644 -27.58 32.98 -0.24
CA LYS A 644 -26.25 32.55 0.18
C LYS A 644 -26.28 31.39 1.17
N ASN A 645 -27.18 31.43 2.15
CA ASN A 645 -27.26 30.39 3.17
C ASN A 645 -27.70 29.04 2.57
N LEU A 646 -28.60 29.07 1.57
CA LEU A 646 -28.99 27.87 0.83
C LEU A 646 -27.80 27.21 0.13
N LEU A 647 -26.96 28.02 -0.53
CA LEU A 647 -25.77 27.56 -1.24
C LEU A 647 -24.74 26.96 -0.29
N GLU A 648 -24.38 27.70 0.78
CA GLU A 648 -23.41 27.26 1.78
C GLU A 648 -23.88 25.98 2.47
N LYS A 649 -25.15 25.92 2.89
CA LYS A 649 -25.73 24.74 3.54
C LYS A 649 -25.66 23.52 2.61
N PHE A 650 -26.04 23.68 1.35
CA PHE A 650 -26.00 22.59 0.37
C PHE A 650 -24.59 21.99 0.24
N TYR A 651 -23.56 22.80 0.01
CA TYR A 651 -22.22 22.25 -0.16
C TYR A 651 -21.64 21.65 1.13
N ASN A 652 -21.96 22.21 2.29
CA ASN A 652 -21.55 21.65 3.58
C ASN A 652 -22.20 20.29 3.88
N GLU A 653 -23.48 20.12 3.52
CA GLU A 653 -24.19 18.84 3.72
C GLU A 653 -23.76 17.78 2.70
N GLU A 654 -23.51 18.18 1.45
CA GLU A 654 -23.23 17.26 0.34
C GLU A 654 -21.77 16.87 0.21
N PHE A 655 -20.84 17.77 0.57
CA PHE A 655 -19.40 17.58 0.36
C PHE A 655 -18.55 17.94 1.57
N GLY A 656 -19.12 18.56 2.61
CA GLY A 656 -18.40 18.81 3.86
C GLY A 656 -18.04 17.48 4.51
N SER A 657 -16.75 17.26 4.76
CA SER A 657 -16.13 15.97 5.12
C SER A 657 -15.80 15.05 3.93
N LEU A 658 -14.56 14.54 3.91
CA LEU A 658 -14.10 13.53 2.96
C LEU A 658 -14.32 12.10 3.44
N ILE A 659 -15.15 11.90 4.46
CA ILE A 659 -15.43 10.56 4.96
C ILE A 659 -15.99 9.70 3.83
N ASP A 660 -15.40 8.51 3.69
CA ASP A 660 -15.74 7.55 2.66
C ASP A 660 -17.22 7.16 2.72
N GLY A 661 -17.74 6.70 1.59
CA GLY A 661 -19.15 6.36 1.48
C GLY A 661 -20.00 7.31 0.64
N ASN A 662 -19.50 8.53 0.36
CA ASN A 662 -20.17 9.54 -0.47
C ASN A 662 -19.26 10.01 -1.62
N ASP A 663 -19.77 10.19 -2.83
CA ASP A 663 -18.97 10.56 -3.99
C ASP A 663 -18.64 12.05 -4.00
N ALA A 664 -17.48 12.39 -3.42
CA ALA A 664 -17.01 13.77 -3.31
C ALA A 664 -16.60 14.41 -4.66
N PHE A 665 -16.58 13.65 -5.76
CA PHE A 665 -16.14 14.12 -7.07
C PHE A 665 -17.34 14.28 -8.02
N TYR A 666 -18.31 13.36 -7.95
CA TYR A 666 -19.46 13.36 -8.85
C TYR A 666 -20.34 14.60 -8.66
N GLN A 667 -20.37 15.45 -9.68
CA GLN A 667 -21.04 16.73 -9.73
C GLN A 667 -20.72 17.66 -8.53
N ASN A 668 -19.45 17.66 -8.12
CA ASN A 668 -18.93 18.65 -7.18
C ASN A 668 -18.62 19.96 -7.92
N ASP A 669 -19.55 20.91 -7.87
CA ASP A 669 -19.43 22.21 -8.56
C ASP A 669 -18.20 22.99 -8.10
N LEU A 670 -17.83 22.89 -6.82
CA LEU A 670 -16.66 23.57 -6.27
C LEU A 670 -15.35 22.98 -6.82
N MET A 671 -15.30 21.68 -7.09
CA MET A 671 -14.14 21.01 -7.70
C MET A 671 -13.99 21.42 -9.17
N ALA A 672 -15.10 21.49 -9.91
CA ALA A 672 -15.11 21.93 -11.30
C ALA A 672 -14.56 23.35 -11.50
N LEU A 673 -14.60 24.20 -10.46
CA LEU A 673 -13.96 25.51 -10.51
C LEU A 673 -12.47 25.45 -10.84
N GLY A 674 -11.78 24.33 -10.55
CA GLY A 674 -10.40 24.09 -10.96
C GLY A 674 -10.15 24.26 -12.46
N MET A 675 -11.17 24.05 -13.29
CA MET A 675 -11.11 24.23 -14.75
C MET A 675 -11.02 25.71 -15.17
N PHE A 676 -11.52 26.62 -14.34
CA PHE A 676 -11.60 28.05 -14.63
C PHE A 676 -10.42 28.84 -14.07
N LEU A 677 -9.62 28.23 -13.19
CA LEU A 677 -8.54 28.93 -12.49
C LEU A 677 -7.17 28.66 -13.12
N ASP A 678 -6.33 29.69 -13.10
CA ASP A 678 -4.90 29.57 -13.34
C ASP A 678 -4.18 28.90 -12.15
N ASP A 679 -2.86 28.78 -12.25
CA ASP A 679 -2.04 28.12 -11.22
C ASP A 679 -1.95 28.89 -9.90
N ASN A 680 -2.33 30.17 -9.91
CA ASN A 680 -2.35 31.03 -8.73
C ASN A 680 -3.76 31.06 -8.10
N GLY A 681 -4.72 30.28 -8.62
CA GLY A 681 -6.10 30.29 -8.15
C GLY A 681 -6.91 31.49 -8.63
N ASN A 682 -6.43 32.26 -9.63
CA ASN A 682 -7.20 33.35 -10.21
C ASN A 682 -8.04 32.87 -11.37
N VAL A 683 -9.22 33.49 -11.57
CA VAL A 683 -10.07 33.18 -12.73
C VAL A 683 -9.35 33.56 -14.02
N LYS A 684 -9.22 32.61 -14.95
CA LYS A 684 -8.68 32.88 -16.29
C LYS A 684 -9.60 33.88 -16.99
N HIS A 685 -9.06 35.02 -17.40
CA HIS A 685 -9.84 36.10 -18.03
C HIS A 685 -10.67 35.61 -19.24
N SER A 686 -10.12 34.68 -20.03
CA SER A 686 -10.80 34.09 -21.20
C SER A 686 -12.01 33.20 -20.85
N LEU A 687 -12.17 32.81 -19.58
CA LEU A 687 -13.22 31.92 -19.07
C LEU A 687 -14.20 32.61 -18.12
N GLN A 688 -14.05 33.92 -17.87
CA GLN A 688 -14.89 34.68 -16.94
C GLN A 688 -16.39 34.58 -17.27
N SER A 689 -16.74 34.64 -18.56
CA SER A 689 -18.14 34.52 -19.00
C SER A 689 -18.70 33.12 -18.77
N GLU A 690 -17.91 32.08 -19.06
CA GLU A 690 -18.29 30.70 -18.80
C GLU A 690 -18.43 30.42 -17.31
N LEU A 691 -17.54 30.98 -16.47
CA LEU A 691 -17.63 30.86 -15.02
C LEU A 691 -18.93 31.47 -14.48
N GLN A 692 -19.29 32.66 -14.93
CA GLN A 692 -20.54 33.31 -14.51
C GLN A 692 -21.78 32.48 -14.91
N LYS A 693 -21.79 31.92 -16.13
CA LYS A 693 -22.86 30.99 -16.57
C LYS A 693 -22.91 29.75 -15.69
N PHE A 694 -21.76 29.16 -15.38
CA PHE A 694 -21.66 27.98 -14.53
C PHE A 694 -22.13 28.27 -13.11
N ALA A 695 -21.70 29.38 -12.50
CA ALA A 695 -22.08 29.78 -11.15
C ALA A 695 -23.60 30.01 -11.02
N ASN A 696 -24.20 30.71 -11.98
CA ASN A 696 -25.66 30.89 -12.04
C ASN A 696 -26.40 29.56 -12.18
N LEU A 697 -25.89 28.64 -13.00
CA LEU A 697 -26.50 27.32 -13.18
C LEU A 697 -26.30 26.41 -11.96
N ALA A 698 -25.17 26.51 -11.27
CA ALA A 698 -24.92 25.81 -10.02
C ALA A 698 -25.96 26.19 -8.97
N TYR A 699 -26.17 27.50 -8.74
CA TYR A 699 -27.22 27.99 -7.84
C TYR A 699 -28.61 27.56 -8.29
N THR A 700 -28.97 27.78 -9.57
CA THR A 700 -30.27 27.38 -10.11
C THR A 700 -30.52 25.88 -9.92
N SER A 701 -29.51 25.03 -10.13
CA SER A 701 -29.64 23.59 -9.93
C SER A 701 -29.94 23.19 -8.48
N ILE A 702 -29.44 23.94 -7.49
CA ILE A 702 -29.73 23.70 -6.07
C ILE A 702 -31.17 24.12 -5.74
N VAL A 703 -31.64 25.23 -6.31
CA VAL A 703 -33.04 25.67 -6.19
C VAL A 703 -33.98 24.63 -6.82
N ASP A 704 -33.64 24.17 -8.02
CA ASP A 704 -34.43 23.21 -8.78
C ASP A 704 -34.49 21.83 -8.14
N ARG A 705 -33.44 21.37 -7.45
CA ARG A 705 -33.46 20.11 -6.69
C ARG A 705 -34.60 20.03 -5.69
N LYS A 706 -35.09 21.16 -5.15
CA LYS A 706 -36.27 21.20 -4.27
C LYS A 706 -37.55 20.69 -4.94
N GLN A 707 -37.59 20.66 -6.27
CA GLN A 707 -38.71 20.13 -7.05
C GLN A 707 -38.72 18.58 -7.07
N ASN A 708 -37.63 17.93 -6.65
CA ASN A 708 -37.48 16.47 -6.65
C ASN A 708 -37.85 15.83 -8.00
N SER A 709 -37.35 16.40 -9.10
CA SER A 709 -37.69 16.00 -10.47
C SER A 709 -36.46 15.53 -11.25
N LYS A 710 -36.48 14.25 -11.67
CA LYS A 710 -35.44 13.64 -12.49
C LYS A 710 -35.18 14.40 -13.79
N GLU A 711 -36.24 14.80 -14.49
CA GLU A 711 -36.10 15.51 -15.76
C GLU A 711 -35.40 16.86 -15.58
N VAL A 712 -35.74 17.58 -14.52
CA VAL A 712 -35.14 18.88 -14.20
C VAL A 712 -33.66 18.72 -13.83
N ASP A 713 -33.33 17.72 -13.01
CA ASP A 713 -31.94 17.44 -12.65
C ASP A 713 -31.10 17.01 -13.87
N GLN A 714 -31.62 16.16 -14.74
CA GLN A 714 -30.95 15.75 -15.98
C GLN A 714 -30.75 16.92 -16.94
N LYS A 715 -31.74 17.83 -17.03
CA LYS A 715 -31.61 19.05 -17.82
C LYS A 715 -30.51 19.96 -17.28
N ASN A 716 -30.46 20.13 -15.96
CA ASN A 716 -29.43 20.93 -15.29
C ASN A 716 -28.03 20.30 -15.46
N GLU A 717 -27.90 18.98 -15.30
CA GLU A 717 -26.66 18.23 -15.54
C GLU A 717 -26.16 18.43 -16.97
N LYS A 718 -27.04 18.26 -17.97
CA LYS A 718 -26.68 18.47 -19.38
C LYS A 718 -26.25 19.90 -19.66
N ALA A 719 -26.95 20.89 -19.11
CA ALA A 719 -26.58 22.29 -19.27
C ALA A 719 -25.22 22.61 -18.62
N LYS A 720 -24.90 22.01 -17.45
CA LYS A 720 -23.56 22.12 -16.86
C LYS A 720 -22.51 21.44 -17.73
N ALA A 721 -22.83 20.27 -18.30
CA ALA A 721 -21.93 19.53 -19.18
C ALA A 721 -21.59 20.29 -20.46
N GLU A 722 -22.54 21.04 -21.02
CA GLU A 722 -22.30 21.94 -22.15
C GLU A 722 -21.33 23.07 -21.78
N ILE A 723 -21.51 23.72 -20.62
CA ILE A 723 -20.63 24.81 -20.18
C ILE A 723 -19.20 24.29 -19.91
N LEU A 724 -19.09 23.23 -19.11
CA LEU A 724 -17.80 22.63 -18.77
C LEU A 724 -17.11 22.02 -20.02
N GLY A 725 -17.89 21.41 -20.91
CA GLY A 725 -17.39 20.91 -22.20
C GLY A 725 -16.84 22.02 -23.09
N ASN A 726 -17.46 23.22 -23.09
CA ASN A 726 -16.91 24.38 -23.79
C ASN A 726 -15.58 24.86 -23.18
N VAL A 727 -15.43 24.80 -21.85
CA VAL A 727 -14.17 25.13 -21.17
C VAL A 727 -13.08 24.15 -21.59
N VAL A 728 -13.35 22.84 -21.56
CA VAL A 728 -12.41 21.81 -22.03
C VAL A 728 -12.06 22.03 -23.50
N ARG A 729 -13.06 22.31 -24.35
CA ARG A 729 -12.82 22.53 -25.78
C ARG A 729 -11.90 23.72 -26.02
N LYS A 730 -12.13 24.87 -25.36
CA LYS A 730 -11.24 26.03 -25.45
C LYS A 730 -9.81 25.69 -25.05
N ASP A 731 -9.64 24.96 -23.94
CA ASP A 731 -8.32 24.53 -23.47
C ASP A 731 -7.60 23.63 -24.49
N LEU A 732 -8.32 22.68 -25.09
CA LEU A 732 -7.77 21.79 -26.12
C LEU A 732 -7.49 22.49 -27.45
N GLU A 733 -8.29 23.48 -27.84
CA GLU A 733 -8.09 24.31 -29.04
C GLU A 733 -6.89 25.25 -28.87
N ASP A 734 -6.76 25.90 -27.71
CA ASP A 734 -5.62 26.78 -27.37
C ASP A 734 -4.28 26.03 -27.42
N LYS A 735 -4.31 24.71 -27.17
CA LYS A 735 -3.15 23.81 -27.24
C LYS A 735 -3.01 23.08 -28.58
N ASN A 736 -3.84 23.37 -29.58
CA ASN A 736 -3.88 22.74 -30.91
C ASN A 736 -4.08 21.21 -30.87
N ILE A 737 -4.80 20.69 -29.87
CA ILE A 737 -5.12 19.25 -29.75
C ILE A 737 -6.41 18.94 -30.53
N LEU A 738 -7.38 19.85 -30.47
CA LEU A 738 -8.60 19.85 -31.28
C LEU A 738 -8.53 20.91 -32.38
N ASP A 739 -9.19 20.63 -33.52
CA ASP A 739 -9.34 21.61 -34.59
C ASP A 739 -10.44 22.62 -34.26
N SER A 740 -10.06 23.89 -34.08
CA SER A 740 -10.98 25.00 -33.77
C SER A 740 -12.01 25.27 -34.88
N ASN A 741 -11.79 24.77 -36.10
CA ASN A 741 -12.76 24.87 -37.19
C ASN A 741 -13.82 23.77 -37.15
N ASN A 742 -13.57 22.67 -36.43
CA ASN A 742 -14.49 21.56 -36.31
C ASN A 742 -15.09 21.48 -34.91
N LYS A 743 -16.21 22.18 -34.71
CA LYS A 743 -16.94 22.19 -33.43
C LYS A 743 -17.50 20.82 -32.98
N LYS A 744 -17.44 19.80 -33.85
CA LYS A 744 -17.83 18.41 -33.53
C LYS A 744 -16.62 17.50 -33.29
N ASP A 745 -15.39 18.01 -33.38
CA ASP A 745 -14.19 17.23 -33.08
C ASP A 745 -14.22 16.80 -31.60
N SER A 746 -13.86 15.54 -31.36
CA SER A 746 -13.95 14.89 -30.05
C SER A 746 -12.84 13.84 -29.90
N ILE A 747 -12.30 13.71 -28.70
CA ILE A 747 -11.29 12.72 -28.36
C ILE A 747 -11.93 11.59 -27.58
N SER A 748 -11.66 10.36 -28.00
CA SER A 748 -12.10 9.15 -27.29
C SER A 748 -11.03 8.74 -26.28
N ILE A 749 -11.43 8.50 -25.04
CA ILE A 749 -10.59 7.98 -23.96
C ILE A 749 -11.00 6.54 -23.67
N GLU A 750 -10.05 5.61 -23.79
CA GLU A 750 -10.25 4.17 -23.65
C GLU A 750 -9.91 3.67 -22.23
N TRP A 751 -10.92 3.17 -21.52
CA TRP A 751 -10.79 2.48 -20.24
C TRP A 751 -10.49 1.00 -20.45
N LEU A 752 -9.32 0.55 -19.99
CA LEU A 752 -8.93 -0.87 -20.09
C LEU A 752 -9.63 -1.72 -19.03
N LEU A 753 -10.37 -2.74 -19.46
CA LEU A 753 -11.09 -3.69 -18.61
C LEU A 753 -10.42 -5.07 -18.61
N ASN A 754 -10.47 -5.74 -17.47
CA ASN A 754 -9.94 -7.10 -17.30
C ASN A 754 -10.92 -8.13 -17.90
N GLY A 755 -10.45 -8.98 -18.82
CA GLY A 755 -11.24 -10.03 -19.45
C GLY A 755 -11.81 -11.05 -18.46
N ALA A 756 -11.17 -11.25 -17.31
CA ALA A 756 -11.70 -12.11 -16.25
C ALA A 756 -12.92 -11.53 -15.53
N SER A 757 -13.20 -10.23 -15.71
CA SER A 757 -14.29 -9.52 -15.02
C SER A 757 -15.52 -9.25 -15.90
N ARG A 758 -15.63 -9.93 -17.05
CA ARG A 758 -16.72 -9.73 -18.04
C ARG A 758 -18.13 -9.88 -17.48
N LEU A 759 -18.31 -10.80 -16.54
CA LEU A 759 -19.62 -11.09 -15.93
C LEU A 759 -19.82 -10.38 -14.58
N THR A 760 -18.86 -9.55 -14.18
CA THR A 760 -18.78 -9.02 -12.81
C THR A 760 -18.67 -7.49 -12.83
N LEU A 761 -17.44 -6.97 -12.83
CA LEU A 761 -17.17 -5.54 -12.75
C LEU A 761 -17.38 -4.83 -14.08
N ASN A 762 -17.08 -5.48 -15.21
CA ASN A 762 -17.10 -4.82 -16.52
C ASN A 762 -18.47 -4.21 -16.89
N PRO A 763 -19.62 -4.88 -16.68
CA PRO A 763 -20.92 -4.29 -16.96
C PRO A 763 -21.21 -3.00 -16.18
N ARG A 764 -20.65 -2.85 -14.96
CA ARG A 764 -20.78 -1.61 -14.18
C ARG A 764 -19.95 -0.47 -14.76
N VAL A 765 -18.76 -0.78 -15.26
CA VAL A 765 -17.90 0.21 -15.92
C VAL A 765 -18.49 0.63 -17.27
N GLU A 766 -19.03 -0.32 -18.03
CA GLU A 766 -19.75 -0.05 -19.28
C GLU A 766 -20.96 0.86 -19.04
N TYR A 767 -21.76 0.58 -18.01
CA TYR A 767 -22.85 1.46 -17.60
C TYR A 767 -22.36 2.87 -17.23
N LEU A 768 -21.29 2.98 -16.42
CA LEU A 768 -20.69 4.27 -16.06
C LEU A 768 -20.25 5.05 -17.31
N VAL A 769 -19.63 4.38 -18.28
CA VAL A 769 -19.20 4.97 -19.56
C VAL A 769 -20.39 5.45 -20.38
N ASP A 770 -21.46 4.67 -20.44
CA ASP A 770 -22.69 5.06 -21.13
C ASP A 770 -23.37 6.26 -20.48
N GLU A 771 -23.48 6.28 -19.15
CA GLU A 771 -24.06 7.41 -18.41
C GLU A 771 -23.22 8.67 -18.55
N PHE A 772 -21.88 8.56 -18.49
CA PHE A 772 -20.99 9.68 -18.79
C PHE A 772 -21.29 10.25 -20.18
N ASN A 773 -21.29 9.41 -21.22
CA ASN A 773 -21.50 9.84 -22.60
C ASN A 773 -22.89 10.45 -22.82
N LYS A 774 -23.92 9.95 -22.13
CA LYS A 774 -25.28 10.54 -22.14
C LYS A 774 -25.30 11.92 -21.48
N ALA A 775 -24.68 12.06 -20.30
CA ALA A 775 -24.64 13.31 -19.54
C ALA A 775 -23.92 14.42 -20.32
N VAL A 776 -22.77 14.10 -20.92
CA VAL A 776 -21.97 15.09 -21.67
C VAL A 776 -22.50 15.38 -23.07
N GLY A 777 -23.27 14.46 -23.64
CA GLY A 777 -23.89 14.61 -24.95
C GLY A 777 -22.92 14.53 -26.13
N THR A 778 -23.47 14.51 -27.35
CA THR A 778 -22.72 14.24 -28.59
C THR A 778 -21.80 15.36 -29.06
N SER A 779 -21.91 16.57 -28.49
CA SER A 779 -21.04 17.71 -28.80
C SER A 779 -19.84 17.84 -27.86
N SER A 780 -19.74 16.94 -26.86
CA SER A 780 -18.64 16.96 -25.90
C SER A 780 -17.29 16.81 -26.59
N PRO A 781 -16.26 17.56 -26.17
CA PRO A 781 -14.90 17.35 -26.67
C PRO A 781 -14.30 16.01 -26.22
N ILE A 782 -14.88 15.35 -25.22
CA ILE A 782 -14.40 14.10 -24.64
C ILE A 782 -15.52 13.05 -24.66
N THR A 783 -15.20 11.85 -25.11
CA THR A 783 -16.07 10.67 -25.00
C THR A 783 -15.31 9.52 -24.34
N LEU A 784 -16.02 8.67 -23.61
CA LEU A 784 -15.44 7.47 -23.02
C LEU A 784 -15.77 6.22 -23.84
N LYS A 785 -14.86 5.26 -23.87
CA LYS A 785 -15.08 3.91 -24.40
C LYS A 785 -14.39 2.88 -23.53
N THR A 786 -14.87 1.65 -23.57
CA THR A 786 -14.21 0.52 -22.91
C THR A 786 -13.38 -0.27 -23.90
N LYS A 787 -12.27 -0.85 -23.42
CA LYS A 787 -11.43 -1.79 -24.14
C LYS A 787 -11.24 -3.01 -23.26
N THR A 788 -11.86 -4.13 -23.63
CA THR A 788 -11.80 -5.35 -22.82
C THR A 788 -10.71 -6.28 -23.32
N SER A 789 -9.75 -6.59 -22.44
CA SER A 789 -8.72 -7.60 -22.67
C SER A 789 -9.29 -9.01 -22.82
N ASN A 790 -8.54 -9.93 -23.42
CA ASN A 790 -8.98 -11.32 -23.61
C ASN A 790 -9.08 -12.08 -22.29
N ASP A 791 -8.09 -11.94 -21.42
CA ASP A 791 -7.99 -12.59 -20.12
C ASP A 791 -7.06 -11.77 -19.19
N VAL A 792 -6.71 -12.32 -18.03
CA VAL A 792 -5.81 -11.66 -17.06
C VAL A 792 -4.40 -11.45 -17.64
N SER A 793 -3.88 -12.40 -18.41
CA SER A 793 -2.53 -12.30 -18.98
C SER A 793 -2.46 -11.21 -20.05
N ASP A 794 -3.47 -11.11 -20.90
CA ASP A 794 -3.60 -10.04 -21.88
C ASP A 794 -3.80 -8.67 -21.20
N TYR A 795 -4.61 -8.60 -20.15
CA TYR A 795 -4.79 -7.38 -19.34
C TYR A 795 -3.46 -6.85 -18.79
N LEU A 796 -2.64 -7.74 -18.20
CA LEU A 796 -1.33 -7.39 -17.66
C LEU A 796 -0.35 -6.99 -18.78
N ASN A 797 -0.42 -7.64 -19.94
CA ASN A 797 0.42 -7.29 -21.08
C ASN A 797 0.07 -5.90 -21.65
N LEU A 798 -1.22 -5.61 -21.87
CA LEU A 798 -1.69 -4.30 -22.33
C LEU A 798 -1.33 -3.18 -21.35
N SER A 799 -1.41 -3.46 -20.05
CA SER A 799 -0.93 -2.57 -18.99
C SER A 799 0.58 -2.31 -19.13
N LYS A 800 1.39 -3.37 -19.27
CA LYS A 800 2.85 -3.27 -19.39
C LYS A 800 3.32 -2.47 -20.61
N ILE A 801 2.68 -2.64 -21.77
CA ILE A 801 3.05 -1.88 -22.98
C ILE A 801 2.47 -0.46 -23.00
N GLY A 802 1.51 -0.16 -22.12
CA GLY A 802 0.85 1.14 -22.03
C GLY A 802 -0.22 1.37 -23.09
N ASP A 803 -0.93 0.33 -23.52
CA ASP A 803 -1.98 0.43 -24.57
C ASP A 803 -3.39 0.58 -23.96
N PHE A 804 -3.59 1.70 -23.28
CA PHE A 804 -4.81 2.14 -22.60
C PHE A 804 -4.73 3.65 -22.33
N ASP A 805 -5.87 4.30 -22.06
CA ASP A 805 -5.89 5.70 -21.59
C ASP A 805 -6.23 5.79 -20.08
N ILE A 806 -7.15 4.94 -19.60
CA ILE A 806 -7.46 4.78 -18.17
C ILE A 806 -7.15 3.35 -17.72
N TYR A 807 -6.39 3.23 -16.63
CA TYR A 807 -6.10 1.97 -15.94
C TYR A 807 -6.51 2.08 -14.46
N VAL A 808 -6.85 0.95 -13.84
CA VAL A 808 -7.18 0.89 -12.41
C VAL A 808 -6.25 -0.11 -11.72
N SER A 809 -5.58 0.36 -10.67
CA SER A 809 -4.76 -0.47 -9.78
C SER A 809 -5.06 -0.12 -8.33
N GLY A 810 -4.64 -0.99 -7.40
CA GLY A 810 -4.78 -0.76 -5.96
C GLY A 810 -3.45 -0.87 -5.24
N TRP A 811 -3.31 -0.08 -4.17
CA TRP A 811 -2.16 -0.10 -3.28
C TRP A 811 -2.62 -0.39 -1.85
N GLY A 812 -1.79 -1.10 -1.08
CA GLY A 812 -1.99 -1.29 0.36
C GLY A 812 -0.69 -1.01 1.12
N PRO A 813 -0.76 -0.61 2.40
CA PRO A 813 0.41 -0.11 3.12
C PRO A 813 1.31 -1.24 3.60
N ASP A 814 2.61 -1.10 3.35
CA ASP A 814 3.64 -1.97 3.92
C ASP A 814 3.91 -1.63 5.41
N TYR A 815 3.84 -0.36 5.78
CA TYR A 815 3.96 0.17 7.14
C TYR A 815 2.98 1.34 7.41
N THR A 816 2.77 1.74 8.66
CA THR A 816 1.77 2.74 9.06
C THR A 816 2.27 4.18 8.91
N ASP A 817 2.45 4.61 7.65
CA ASP A 817 2.75 6.01 7.29
C ASP A 817 2.08 6.37 5.96
N PRO A 818 1.43 7.55 5.81
CA PRO A 818 0.80 7.95 4.56
C PRO A 818 1.75 8.04 3.36
N TYR A 819 3.06 8.26 3.59
CA TYR A 819 4.08 8.23 2.54
C TYR A 819 4.01 6.95 1.72
N ASN A 820 3.67 5.79 2.30
CA ASN A 820 3.51 4.52 1.58
C ASN A 820 2.54 4.57 0.41
N PHE A 821 1.51 5.40 0.49
CA PHE A 821 0.61 5.61 -0.63
C PHE A 821 1.17 6.71 -1.52
N LEU A 822 1.47 7.86 -0.93
CA LEU A 822 1.75 9.08 -1.68
C LEU A 822 3.05 9.01 -2.51
N HIS A 823 4.06 8.27 -2.05
CA HIS A 823 5.30 8.08 -2.82
C HIS A 823 5.06 7.35 -4.14
N THR A 824 4.04 6.48 -4.24
CA THR A 824 3.76 5.72 -5.46
C THR A 824 3.42 6.62 -6.67
N LEU A 825 2.96 7.85 -6.40
CA LEU A 825 2.54 8.83 -7.41
C LEU A 825 3.64 9.84 -7.78
N ILE A 826 4.79 9.85 -7.10
CA ILE A 826 5.87 10.81 -7.39
C ILE A 826 6.52 10.51 -8.75
N TRP A 827 7.29 11.47 -9.26
CA TRP A 827 8.18 11.20 -10.39
C TRP A 827 9.17 10.08 -10.06
N GLY A 828 9.11 8.99 -10.83
CA GLY A 828 9.94 7.80 -10.59
C GLY A 828 9.36 6.81 -9.56
N GLY A 829 8.19 7.10 -8.98
CA GLY A 829 7.46 6.17 -8.12
C GLY A 829 6.87 4.98 -8.88
N GLU A 830 6.36 4.00 -8.12
CA GLU A 830 5.93 2.68 -8.57
C GLU A 830 4.82 2.76 -9.63
N TYR A 831 3.93 3.75 -9.56
CA TYR A 831 2.85 3.92 -10.54
C TYR A 831 3.23 4.76 -11.76
N GLY A 832 4.49 5.19 -11.87
CA GLY A 832 5.03 5.77 -13.10
C GLY A 832 4.87 4.86 -14.32
N VAL A 833 4.82 3.53 -14.12
CA VAL A 833 4.57 2.54 -15.18
C VAL A 833 3.16 2.63 -15.78
N TYR A 834 2.16 3.06 -14.99
CA TYR A 834 0.78 3.20 -15.47
C TYR A 834 0.53 4.57 -16.07
N THR A 835 1.14 5.62 -15.51
CA THR A 835 1.02 6.96 -16.07
C THR A 835 1.81 7.14 -17.35
N ASN A 836 2.85 6.31 -17.57
CA ASN A 836 3.78 6.37 -18.70
C ASN A 836 4.41 7.77 -18.90
N ILE A 837 4.39 8.63 -17.89
CA ILE A 837 4.90 10.00 -18.01
C ILE A 837 6.40 10.02 -18.32
N GLY A 838 7.15 9.01 -17.86
CA GLY A 838 8.56 8.81 -18.19
C GLY A 838 8.85 8.49 -19.66
N LYS A 839 7.82 8.23 -20.49
CA LYS A 839 7.97 8.19 -21.95
C LYS A 839 8.09 9.60 -22.53
N VAL A 840 7.50 10.61 -21.89
CA VAL A 840 7.40 11.99 -22.40
C VAL A 840 8.38 12.94 -21.72
N LEU A 841 8.52 12.85 -20.40
CA LEU A 841 9.42 13.68 -19.60
C LEU A 841 10.71 12.93 -19.28
N GLU A 842 11.76 13.68 -18.95
CA GLU A 842 13.02 13.18 -18.41
C GLU A 842 13.66 14.19 -17.46
N THR A 843 14.59 13.72 -16.62
CA THR A 843 15.35 14.59 -15.72
C THR A 843 16.29 15.51 -16.51
N ASP A 844 16.23 16.82 -16.26
CA ASP A 844 17.13 17.79 -16.88
C ASP A 844 18.52 17.75 -16.21
N SER A 845 19.50 17.24 -16.96
CA SER A 845 20.89 17.12 -16.53
C SER A 845 21.76 18.34 -16.88
N SER A 846 21.22 19.39 -17.52
CA SER A 846 22.00 20.50 -18.10
C SER A 846 22.52 21.54 -17.08
N GLY A 847 22.14 21.44 -15.80
CA GLY A 847 22.37 22.47 -14.78
C GLY A 847 23.57 22.30 -13.82
N LYS A 848 24.71 21.71 -14.22
CA LYS A 848 25.91 21.59 -13.36
C LYS A 848 27.02 22.61 -13.67
N ASN A 849 26.71 23.90 -13.79
CA ASN A 849 27.75 24.94 -13.96
C ASN A 849 27.38 26.33 -13.44
N GLN A 850 26.69 26.43 -12.29
CA GLN A 850 26.68 27.69 -11.54
C GLN A 850 26.96 27.45 -10.06
N THR A 851 28.02 28.12 -9.62
CA THR A 851 28.51 28.30 -8.27
C THR A 851 27.34 28.60 -7.32
N PHE A 852 27.21 27.81 -6.25
CA PHE A 852 26.29 28.10 -5.16
C PHE A 852 26.63 29.47 -4.57
N LYS A 853 25.83 30.48 -4.87
CA LYS A 853 25.67 31.66 -4.03
C LYS A 853 24.34 31.54 -3.32
N GLU A 854 24.42 31.67 -2.00
CA GLU A 854 23.31 31.73 -1.06
C GLU A 854 22.24 32.70 -1.56
N GLU A 855 20.99 32.23 -1.70
CA GLU A 855 19.78 33.01 -1.43
C GLU A 855 18.53 32.11 -1.39
N SER A 856 17.75 32.27 -0.30
CA SER A 856 16.48 31.63 0.09
C SER A 856 16.55 30.24 0.79
N LYS A 857 16.09 30.22 2.05
CA LYS A 857 15.82 29.04 2.89
C LYS A 857 14.57 28.27 2.43
N THR A 858 14.50 27.90 1.16
CA THR A 858 13.50 26.96 0.64
C THR A 858 14.19 26.06 -0.38
N SER A 859 14.86 25.02 0.10
CA SER A 859 15.34 23.95 -0.78
C SER A 859 14.12 23.17 -1.28
N SER A 860 13.60 23.50 -2.46
CA SER A 860 12.53 22.70 -3.05
C SER A 860 13.09 21.33 -3.41
N ASN A 861 12.60 20.25 -2.80
CA ASN A 861 12.89 18.86 -3.19
C ASN A 861 12.24 18.49 -4.54
N GLU A 862 11.92 19.49 -5.36
CA GLU A 862 11.30 19.37 -6.66
C GLU A 862 12.30 18.84 -7.70
N PRO A 863 11.94 17.80 -8.48
CA PRO A 863 12.79 17.32 -9.55
C PRO A 863 12.85 18.34 -10.69
N LYS A 864 14.01 18.49 -11.33
CA LYS A 864 14.13 19.27 -12.57
C LYS A 864 13.76 18.36 -13.74
N LEU A 865 12.59 18.58 -14.33
CA LEU A 865 12.06 17.77 -15.42
C LEU A 865 11.90 18.62 -16.69
N LYS A 866 12.27 18.04 -17.84
CA LYS A 866 12.05 18.61 -19.17
C LYS A 866 11.34 17.59 -20.05
N ILE A 867 10.71 18.06 -21.13
CA ILE A 867 10.22 17.16 -22.17
C ILE A 867 11.40 16.53 -22.91
N LYS A 868 11.25 15.28 -23.35
CA LYS A 868 12.22 14.64 -24.23
C LYS A 868 12.27 15.34 -25.58
N ASP A 869 13.46 15.39 -26.18
CA ASP A 869 13.71 16.13 -27.41
C ASP A 869 12.81 15.67 -28.57
N GLU A 870 12.52 14.37 -28.66
CA GLU A 870 11.62 13.78 -29.67
C GLU A 870 10.16 14.28 -29.56
N PHE A 871 9.74 14.77 -28.39
CA PHE A 871 8.40 15.29 -28.13
C PHE A 871 8.37 16.81 -27.88
N LYS A 872 9.46 17.53 -28.13
CA LYS A 872 9.60 18.97 -27.84
C LYS A 872 8.49 19.86 -28.42
N LYS A 873 7.87 19.45 -29.54
CA LYS A 873 6.68 20.12 -30.12
C LYS A 873 5.48 20.20 -29.17
N TYR A 874 5.42 19.35 -28.14
CA TYR A 874 4.37 19.30 -27.12
C TYR A 874 4.75 19.96 -25.80
N GLU A 875 5.86 20.72 -25.74
CA GLU A 875 6.30 21.41 -24.51
C GLU A 875 5.14 22.18 -23.85
N THR A 876 4.44 23.00 -24.63
CA THR A 876 3.30 23.81 -24.13
C THR A 876 2.11 22.96 -23.68
N VAL A 877 1.93 21.76 -24.24
CA VAL A 877 0.87 20.83 -23.85
C VAL A 877 1.18 20.18 -22.51
N TYR A 878 2.45 19.88 -22.23
CA TYR A 878 2.89 19.18 -21.01
C TYR A 878 3.32 20.11 -19.86
N GLN A 879 3.42 21.43 -20.08
CA GLN A 879 3.82 22.40 -19.06
C GLN A 879 3.07 22.23 -17.73
N ASP A 880 1.74 22.19 -17.77
CA ASP A 880 0.89 22.16 -16.57
C ASP A 880 1.03 20.84 -15.80
N ILE A 881 1.05 19.70 -16.50
CA ILE A 881 1.22 18.39 -15.86
C ILE A 881 2.64 18.20 -15.35
N ASN A 882 3.65 18.72 -16.06
CA ASN A 882 5.04 18.70 -15.60
C ASN A 882 5.18 19.49 -14.29
N LYS A 883 4.63 20.71 -14.23
CA LYS A 883 4.58 21.52 -13.00
C LYS A 883 3.84 20.79 -11.88
N SER A 884 2.71 20.15 -12.19
CA SER A 884 1.91 19.43 -11.19
C SER A 884 2.66 18.24 -10.58
N ILE A 885 3.30 17.41 -11.41
CA ILE A 885 4.09 16.26 -10.97
C ILE A 885 5.33 16.71 -10.20
N THR A 886 5.99 17.78 -10.68
CA THR A 886 7.17 18.36 -10.03
C THR A 886 6.83 18.87 -8.63
N LYS A 887 5.77 19.69 -8.51
CA LYS A 887 5.29 20.22 -7.23
C LYS A 887 4.87 19.11 -6.28
N TYR A 888 4.05 18.16 -6.76
CA TYR A 888 3.61 17.02 -5.94
C TYR A 888 4.80 16.21 -5.41
N THR A 889 5.75 15.88 -6.30
CA THR A 889 6.98 15.18 -5.92
C THR A 889 7.77 15.96 -4.87
N GLY A 890 7.91 17.28 -5.06
CA GLY A 890 8.57 18.16 -4.11
C GLY A 890 7.94 18.11 -2.72
N ILE A 891 6.60 18.24 -2.62
CA ILE A 891 5.89 18.20 -1.32
C ILE A 891 6.12 16.85 -0.62
N VAL A 892 5.95 15.73 -1.35
CA VAL A 892 6.10 14.37 -0.80
C VAL A 892 7.54 14.09 -0.34
N GLU A 893 8.54 14.47 -1.15
CA GLU A 893 9.95 14.29 -0.78
C GLU A 893 10.42 15.29 0.28
N THR A 894 9.79 16.46 0.43
CA THR A 894 9.99 17.32 1.61
C THR A 894 9.43 16.64 2.86
N ALA A 895 8.21 16.13 2.83
CA ALA A 895 7.62 15.42 3.96
C ALA A 895 8.47 14.22 4.38
N LYS A 896 9.05 13.50 3.42
CA LYS A 896 9.95 12.35 3.66
C LYS A 896 11.06 12.66 4.66
N GLY A 897 11.67 13.85 4.57
CA GLY A 897 12.77 14.30 5.42
C GLY A 897 12.36 14.96 6.74
N MET A 898 11.06 15.13 7.01
CA MET A 898 10.57 15.75 8.24
C MET A 898 10.56 14.78 9.41
N GLY A 899 11.18 15.16 10.53
CA GLY A 899 11.18 14.39 11.77
C GLY A 899 10.03 14.71 12.73
N ASP A 900 9.43 15.91 12.65
CA ASP A 900 8.22 16.21 13.40
C ASP A 900 7.03 15.50 12.75
N PHE A 901 6.37 14.62 13.51
CA PHE A 901 5.28 13.80 13.01
C PHE A 901 4.06 14.63 12.59
N THR A 902 3.74 15.69 13.33
CA THR A 902 2.56 16.52 13.04
C THR A 902 2.77 17.34 11.77
N GLU A 903 3.95 17.95 11.61
CA GLU A 903 4.33 18.69 10.41
C GLU A 903 4.41 17.78 9.19
N ARG A 904 4.97 16.56 9.36
CA ARG A 904 5.00 15.53 8.32
C ARG A 904 3.61 15.16 7.84
N LEU A 905 2.71 14.80 8.75
CA LEU A 905 1.33 14.44 8.39
C LEU A 905 0.61 15.60 7.69
N LYS A 906 0.77 16.84 8.17
CA LYS A 906 0.21 18.02 7.49
C LYS A 906 0.76 18.18 6.07
N THR A 907 2.06 18.01 5.88
CA THR A 907 2.67 18.13 4.54
C THR A 907 2.20 17.01 3.60
N LEU A 908 2.02 15.79 4.11
CA LEU A 908 1.47 14.68 3.34
C LEU A 908 0.00 14.91 2.97
N SER A 909 -0.83 15.48 3.86
CA SER A 909 -2.23 15.80 3.52
C SER A 909 -2.36 16.91 2.50
N GLU A 910 -1.46 17.90 2.52
CA GLU A 910 -1.37 18.92 1.48
C GLU A 910 -1.06 18.27 0.12
N ALA A 911 -0.13 17.31 0.06
CA ALA A 911 0.18 16.57 -1.16
C ALA A 911 -1.00 15.75 -1.67
N GLU A 912 -1.69 15.00 -0.80
CA GLU A 912 -2.83 14.19 -1.18
C GLU A 912 -4.00 15.06 -1.66
N THR A 913 -4.34 16.11 -0.91
CA THR A 913 -5.41 17.06 -1.29
C THR A 913 -5.10 17.71 -2.63
N TYR A 914 -3.85 18.12 -2.86
CA TYR A 914 -3.40 18.66 -4.13
C TYR A 914 -3.59 17.66 -5.28
N ALA A 915 -3.07 16.43 -5.13
CA ALA A 915 -3.14 15.39 -6.16
C ALA A 915 -4.57 15.01 -6.53
N LEU A 916 -5.47 14.94 -5.56
CA LEU A 916 -6.85 14.49 -5.76
C LEU A 916 -7.78 15.63 -6.20
N TYR A 917 -7.77 16.74 -5.47
CA TYR A 917 -8.82 17.76 -5.55
C TYR A 917 -8.42 19.04 -6.27
N ASP A 918 -7.12 19.27 -6.50
CA ASP A 918 -6.67 20.44 -7.27
C ASP A 918 -6.27 20.06 -8.70
N VAL A 919 -5.43 19.04 -8.87
CA VAL A 919 -4.88 18.65 -10.17
C VAL A 919 -5.38 17.31 -10.72
N ALA A 920 -6.13 16.53 -9.92
CA ALA A 920 -6.72 15.26 -10.30
C ALA A 920 -5.71 14.30 -10.99
N LEU A 921 -4.52 14.11 -10.41
CA LEU A 921 -3.51 13.17 -10.92
C LEU A 921 -4.01 11.72 -10.91
N THR A 922 -4.85 11.41 -9.93
CA THR A 922 -5.50 10.12 -9.74
C THR A 922 -6.86 10.35 -9.08
N THR A 923 -7.73 9.34 -9.08
CA THR A 923 -9.04 9.44 -8.44
C THR A 923 -9.39 8.12 -7.76
N PRO A 924 -9.42 8.10 -6.41
CA PRO A 924 -9.81 6.92 -5.66
C PRO A 924 -11.17 6.42 -6.12
N LEU A 925 -11.35 5.12 -6.14
CA LEU A 925 -12.60 4.49 -6.55
C LEU A 925 -13.20 3.75 -5.36
N TYR A 926 -12.51 2.74 -4.85
CA TYR A 926 -13.10 1.85 -3.85
C TYR A 926 -12.08 1.03 -3.07
N ASN A 927 -12.55 0.42 -1.99
CA ASN A 927 -11.90 -0.70 -1.34
C ASN A 927 -12.62 -2.02 -1.66
N LYS A 928 -11.87 -3.10 -1.84
CA LYS A 928 -12.44 -4.44 -2.02
C LYS A 928 -12.99 -5.05 -0.73
N THR A 929 -12.53 -4.61 0.42
CA THR A 929 -12.91 -5.13 1.73
C THR A 929 -13.53 -4.00 2.57
N PRO A 930 -14.75 -4.17 3.09
CA PRO A 930 -15.35 -3.19 4.00
C PRO A 930 -14.56 -3.09 5.31
N MET A 931 -14.70 -1.97 6.03
CA MET A 931 -14.09 -1.79 7.36
C MET A 931 -14.60 -2.81 8.41
N LYS A 932 -15.80 -3.35 8.21
CA LYS A 932 -16.35 -4.48 8.97
C LYS A 932 -16.76 -5.57 7.99
N THR A 933 -16.15 -6.74 8.14
CA THR A 933 -16.47 -7.93 7.35
C THR A 933 -17.57 -8.73 8.04
N ILE A 934 -18.67 -8.99 7.33
CA ILE A 934 -19.77 -9.84 7.79
C ILE A 934 -19.40 -11.30 7.55
N GLN A 935 -19.31 -12.10 8.61
CA GLN A 935 -18.78 -13.45 8.53
C GLN A 935 -19.40 -14.44 9.53
N LEU A 936 -19.17 -15.72 9.24
CA LEU A 936 -19.29 -16.83 10.18
C LEU A 936 -17.86 -17.29 10.52
N SER A 937 -17.50 -17.41 11.80
CA SER A 937 -16.14 -17.81 12.18
C SER A 937 -16.12 -18.62 13.47
N TYR A 938 -15.32 -19.68 13.49
CA TYR A 938 -14.92 -20.37 14.72
C TYR A 938 -13.60 -19.85 15.28
N LEU A 939 -13.04 -18.78 14.73
CA LEU A 939 -11.94 -18.07 15.37
C LEU A 939 -12.54 -17.07 16.32
N ASP A 940 -11.89 -16.85 17.47
CA ASP A 940 -12.14 -15.65 18.26
C ASP A 940 -11.55 -14.45 17.48
N PRO A 941 -12.40 -13.60 16.88
CA PRO A 941 -11.92 -12.48 16.07
C PRO A 941 -11.02 -11.55 16.89
N PHE A 942 -11.26 -11.39 18.19
CA PHE A 942 -10.57 -10.45 19.07
C PHE A 942 -9.18 -10.91 19.51
N THR A 943 -8.76 -12.12 19.11
CA THR A 943 -7.39 -12.62 19.33
C THR A 943 -6.50 -12.51 18.10
N ARG A 944 -7.06 -12.06 16.97
CA ARG A 944 -6.36 -11.91 15.69
C ARG A 944 -5.95 -10.45 15.48
N SER A 945 -4.76 -10.23 14.93
CA SER A 945 -4.35 -8.87 14.55
C SER A 945 -5.30 -8.28 13.51
N SER A 946 -5.83 -7.09 13.80
CA SER A 946 -6.60 -6.25 12.87
C SER A 946 -5.75 -5.12 12.30
N PHE A 947 -4.41 -5.21 12.42
CA PHE A 947 -3.51 -4.17 11.99
C PHE A 947 -3.55 -4.04 10.46
N ILE A 948 -3.63 -2.80 10.00
CA ILE A 948 -3.96 -2.49 8.60
C ILE A 948 -2.77 -2.57 7.65
N ALA A 949 -1.53 -2.49 8.17
CA ALA A 949 -0.32 -2.53 7.37
C ALA A 949 0.36 -3.90 7.42
N GLY A 950 1.01 -4.24 6.31
CA GLY A 950 1.67 -5.54 6.13
C GLY A 950 0.70 -6.72 6.19
N SER A 951 1.23 -7.86 6.62
CA SER A 951 0.57 -9.18 6.55
C SER A 951 0.29 -9.81 7.93
N SER A 952 0.46 -9.05 9.00
CA SER A 952 0.35 -9.53 10.40
C SER A 952 -1.02 -10.13 10.75
N ASN A 953 -2.09 -9.67 10.10
CA ASN A 953 -3.44 -10.21 10.20
C ASN A 953 -3.57 -11.66 9.70
N LEU A 954 -2.55 -12.22 9.03
CA LEU A 954 -2.53 -13.62 8.57
C LEU A 954 -1.91 -14.58 9.59
N ARG A 955 -1.37 -14.05 10.69
CA ARG A 955 -0.70 -14.84 11.73
C ARG A 955 -1.72 -15.57 12.60
N LEU A 956 -1.42 -16.83 12.89
CA LEU A 956 -2.20 -17.70 13.79
C LEU A 956 -1.58 -17.84 15.19
N PHE A 957 -0.47 -17.16 15.47
CA PHE A 957 0.07 -17.11 16.83
C PHE A 957 -0.86 -16.30 17.73
N GLY A 958 -1.19 -16.80 18.92
CA GLY A 958 -2.16 -16.18 19.83
C GLY A 958 -3.64 -16.29 19.43
N VAL A 959 -3.92 -16.64 18.17
CA VAL A 959 -5.30 -16.82 17.69
C VAL A 959 -5.94 -18.05 18.36
N LYS A 960 -7.10 -17.82 18.98
CA LYS A 960 -7.92 -18.87 19.60
C LYS A 960 -9.07 -19.26 18.68
N MET A 961 -9.55 -20.49 18.86
CA MET A 961 -10.78 -20.96 18.24
C MET A 961 -11.84 -21.26 19.30
N ILE A 962 -13.09 -20.95 18.96
CA ILE A 962 -14.28 -21.22 19.75
C ILE A 962 -14.89 -22.56 19.33
N GLU A 963 -15.39 -23.34 20.31
CA GLU A 963 -15.91 -24.69 20.04
C GLU A 963 -17.20 -24.64 19.21
N GLN A 964 -18.02 -23.60 19.38
CA GLN A 964 -19.29 -23.37 18.71
C GLN A 964 -19.39 -21.89 18.29
N LEU A 965 -20.25 -21.58 17.32
CA LEU A 965 -20.53 -20.20 16.93
C LEU A 965 -21.14 -19.43 18.10
N TRP A 966 -20.62 -18.23 18.36
CA TRP A 966 -21.22 -17.30 19.32
C TRP A 966 -22.55 -16.78 18.80
N ASN A 967 -23.53 -16.68 19.69
CA ASN A 967 -24.70 -15.84 19.42
C ASN A 967 -24.33 -14.35 19.60
N ARG A 968 -25.30 -13.46 19.37
CA ARG A 968 -25.12 -12.00 19.52
C ARG A 968 -24.66 -11.59 20.92
N GLU A 969 -25.22 -12.18 21.98
CA GLU A 969 -24.88 -11.83 23.36
C GLU A 969 -23.44 -12.23 23.70
N ASP A 970 -23.05 -13.46 23.34
CA ASP A 970 -21.70 -13.98 23.54
C ASP A 970 -20.66 -13.14 22.79
N PHE A 971 -20.95 -12.78 21.53
CA PHE A 971 -20.07 -11.94 20.72
C PHE A 971 -19.90 -10.54 21.33
N LEU A 972 -20.99 -9.89 21.75
CA LEU A 972 -20.93 -8.56 22.37
C LEU A 972 -20.22 -8.60 23.74
N ALA A 973 -20.37 -9.68 24.50
CA ALA A 973 -19.64 -9.89 25.74
C ALA A 973 -18.13 -10.02 25.49
N ALA A 974 -17.73 -10.82 24.50
CA ALA A 974 -16.33 -10.94 24.08
C ALA A 974 -15.76 -9.61 23.56
N GLN A 975 -16.53 -8.87 22.76
CA GLN A 975 -16.15 -7.54 22.29
C GLN A 975 -15.92 -6.57 23.46
N SER A 976 -16.82 -6.54 24.44
CA SER A 976 -16.68 -5.67 25.62
C SER A 976 -15.45 -6.03 26.46
N GLN A 977 -15.13 -7.33 26.57
CA GLN A 977 -13.92 -7.79 27.23
C GLN A 977 -12.65 -7.40 26.46
N PHE A 978 -12.66 -7.53 25.13
CA PHE A 978 -11.58 -7.09 24.27
C PHE A 978 -11.32 -5.59 24.40
N GLU A 979 -12.36 -4.75 24.34
CA GLU A 979 -12.25 -3.30 24.51
C GLU A 979 -11.62 -2.92 25.87
N LYS A 980 -11.95 -3.64 26.95
CA LYS A 980 -11.30 -3.50 28.28
C LYS A 980 -9.87 -4.08 28.33
N GLY A 981 -9.57 -5.06 27.47
CA GLY A 981 -8.30 -5.79 27.39
C GLY A 981 -7.13 -4.95 26.90
N SER A 982 -7.39 -3.85 26.18
CA SER A 982 -6.39 -2.85 25.77
C SER A 982 -5.55 -2.31 26.96
N LEU A 983 -6.11 -2.32 28.18
CA LEU A 983 -5.42 -1.93 29.41
C LEU A 983 -4.68 -3.08 30.10
N ASN A 984 -4.51 -4.24 29.46
CA ASN A 984 -3.96 -5.49 30.01
C ASN A 984 -4.70 -6.06 31.23
N ASN A 985 -5.95 -5.64 31.47
CA ASN A 985 -6.72 -6.03 32.66
C ASN A 985 -7.54 -7.33 32.47
N VAL A 986 -7.70 -7.81 31.23
CA VAL A 986 -8.47 -9.01 30.92
C VAL A 986 -7.53 -10.08 30.39
N GLU A 987 -7.34 -11.16 31.17
CA GLU A 987 -6.36 -12.22 30.88
C GLU A 987 -6.46 -12.80 29.46
N GLU A 988 -7.69 -12.94 28.95
CA GLU A 988 -7.99 -13.48 27.63
C GLU A 988 -7.43 -12.66 26.45
N TYR A 989 -7.35 -11.33 26.61
CA TYR A 989 -7.02 -10.35 25.56
C TYR A 989 -5.79 -9.49 25.89
N LYS A 990 -4.92 -9.97 26.79
CA LYS A 990 -3.64 -9.34 27.11
C LYS A 990 -2.68 -9.38 25.91
N LYS A 991 -1.66 -8.51 25.98
CA LYS A 991 -0.49 -8.55 25.08
C LYS A 991 0.10 -9.96 25.03
N LEU A 992 0.44 -10.44 23.83
CA LEU A 992 0.90 -11.82 23.65
C LEU A 992 2.35 -11.96 24.05
N TYR A 993 3.19 -10.98 23.70
CA TYR A 993 4.63 -11.03 23.91
C TYR A 993 5.04 -10.49 25.28
N VAL A 994 6.21 -10.94 25.76
CA VAL A 994 6.86 -10.45 26.98
C VAL A 994 8.07 -9.63 26.58
N TYR A 995 8.05 -8.33 26.90
CA TYR A 995 9.10 -7.37 26.59
C TYR A 995 9.11 -6.27 27.67
N ASP A 996 10.17 -5.46 27.70
CA ASP A 996 10.30 -4.36 28.65
C ASP A 996 9.24 -3.28 28.37
N PRO A 997 8.39 -2.90 29.35
CA PRO A 997 7.39 -1.85 29.17
C PRO A 997 7.94 -0.46 28.80
N LYS A 998 9.23 -0.21 28.99
CA LYS A 998 9.94 1.02 28.58
C LYS A 998 10.42 0.97 27.13
N SER A 999 10.07 -0.07 26.38
CA SER A 999 10.36 -0.15 24.95
C SER A 999 9.63 0.95 24.19
N ASP A 1000 10.08 1.21 22.97
CA ASP A 1000 9.57 2.29 22.11
C ASP A 1000 9.76 3.69 22.70
N SER A 1001 10.79 3.85 23.52
CA SER A 1001 11.13 5.13 24.14
C SER A 1001 12.26 5.85 23.41
N GLU A 1002 12.24 7.18 23.52
CA GLU A 1002 13.36 8.03 23.17
C GLU A 1002 14.53 7.79 24.14
N VAL A 1003 15.71 7.52 23.58
CA VAL A 1003 16.92 7.16 24.32
C VAL A 1003 18.15 7.89 23.83
N ILE A 1004 19.13 8.00 24.73
CA ILE A 1004 20.52 8.36 24.43
C ILE A 1004 21.31 7.06 24.46
N ALA A 1005 21.82 6.66 23.29
CA ALA A 1005 22.67 5.48 23.15
C ALA A 1005 24.15 5.82 23.33
N SER A 1006 24.86 5.00 24.07
CA SER A 1006 26.32 4.95 24.10
C SER A 1006 26.80 3.66 23.45
N ASN A 1007 27.70 3.75 22.49
CA ASN A 1007 28.40 2.58 21.99
C ASN A 1007 29.19 1.96 23.14
N SER A 1008 29.16 0.64 23.25
CA SER A 1008 30.12 -0.04 24.13
C SER A 1008 31.49 0.33 23.60
N ALA A 1009 32.31 0.98 24.43
CA ALA A 1009 33.70 1.28 24.12
C ALA A 1009 34.48 -0.04 24.05
N ILE A 1010 34.26 -0.83 23.00
CA ILE A 1010 35.13 -1.94 22.64
C ILE A 1010 36.33 -1.29 21.98
N LYS A 1011 37.33 -1.00 22.81
CA LYS A 1011 38.67 -0.57 22.42
C LYS A 1011 39.41 -1.62 21.62
#